data_AF-A0A517WZA4-F1
#
_entry.id   AF-A0A517WZA4-F1
#
_cell.length_a   1.000
_cell.length_b   1.000
_cell.length_c   1.000
_cell.angle_alpha   90.00
_cell.angle_beta   90.00
_cell.angle_gamma   90.00
#
_symmetry.space_group_name_H-M   'P 1'
#
loop_
_entity.id
_entity.type
_entity.pdbx_description
1 polymer ?
#
loop_
_entity_poly.entity_id
_entity_poly.type
_entity_poly.pdbx_seq_one_letter_code
_entity_poly.pdbx_strand_id
1 'polypeptide(L)'
;MRFTTQFLYVLVGLSLCLFSSNSLADSKPTEGVLVEAESFQQQGGWKLDTQFIHIMGSPYLLAHGLGQPVEDAKTTVQFPSTGKYRLFVRTKDWVAPWKAPGTPGRFQLLVDGKPISETFGTKSPTWFWHDGGTVEITKPEVELTLHDLTGFAGRCDAILFTKDLSYNPPNDMAPMDQWRKGMLGLPDQPEKTKPYDLVVVGGGYAGMGAAISAARMGCKVALIQNRPVLGGNGSSEVRVWAQGLVRRGKYPHIGEIIAEFADSATASPGTYEEFGDQTKEQIVKAEPNIDLFLNTHAYAVKKEGDKIRSVTAFNTKTAKRTEFLGTLFADCTGHAEIGFLAGADYYTHEKGHMGMSNMWTWKETKESRPFPNVEWALNLDMEDFPYPQRFHGQWFWESGFDKDPIKDLESMRDWNFRAVYGAWNAMKNKGGKDKHANAVLTWMAYIGGPRESRMLRGDVILRRKDIANKVAFPDGCVPSTWSIDLHYPKKQYMKKYPEDPFISKAVFDRSVDRKRGYPIPYRCFYSRNVPNLFMAGRCISVTHEALGTVRVMKTGGMMGEVVGKAAAVCIDQQCNPRAVYTDHYKELEKLLARKGIERRDTIEGSFYIRKDSKQLPPVIDAYIDPATLPGLVIDDEHNNVQFVGKWTKGEGLKGYIGNHYVYHGKGKKAEIHFKFQVDQSGKYEVRLAYGHHKNRATNTPVTIRSSQGTKTVKINQRVKPPLAHGFISLGTFNFEKDQPIAVIMSNSGVDGNVHADAIQILPSE
;
A
#
# COMPACT_ATOMS: atom_id res chain seq x y z
N MET A 1 47.91 -24.04 31.80
CA MET A 1 48.84 -25.12 32.20
C MET A 1 48.83 -26.16 31.08
N ARG A 2 49.90 -26.27 30.27
CA ARG A 2 50.12 -27.21 29.11
C ARG A 2 49.04 -27.18 28.00
N PHE A 3 49.34 -26.62 26.81
CA PHE A 3 49.81 -27.31 25.57
C PHE A 3 48.70 -28.13 24.86
N THR A 4 48.47 -28.07 23.54
CA THR A 4 49.03 -27.28 22.39
C THR A 4 47.84 -26.94 21.41
N THR A 5 47.87 -26.60 20.12
CA THR A 5 48.85 -26.59 18.99
C THR A 5 48.35 -25.51 17.98
N GLN A 6 49.11 -24.48 17.60
CA GLN A 6 49.92 -24.34 16.35
C GLN A 6 49.26 -24.80 15.01
N PHE A 7 49.35 -24.09 13.86
CA PHE A 7 49.86 -22.73 13.58
C PHE A 7 49.27 -22.14 12.26
N LEU A 8 49.61 -20.88 11.99
CA LEU A 8 49.27 -20.03 10.82
C LEU A 8 50.05 -20.38 9.53
N TYR A 9 49.42 -20.28 8.33
CA TYR A 9 49.97 -19.82 7.02
C TYR A 9 48.75 -19.56 6.07
N VAL A 10 48.54 -18.41 5.42
CA VAL A 10 49.26 -17.61 4.39
C VAL A 10 48.80 -17.92 2.93
N LEU A 11 48.83 -16.86 2.11
CA LEU A 11 48.25 -16.66 0.77
C LEU A 11 48.80 -17.54 -0.38
N VAL A 12 48.12 -17.37 -1.53
CA VAL A 12 48.43 -17.81 -2.90
C VAL A 12 47.90 -19.20 -3.28
N GLY A 13 46.97 -19.20 -4.24
CA GLY A 13 46.29 -20.39 -4.77
C GLY A 13 45.34 -20.02 -5.92
N LEU A 14 45.80 -19.20 -6.87
CA LEU A 14 44.99 -18.65 -7.96
C LEU A 14 44.81 -19.68 -9.09
N SER A 15 44.15 -20.79 -8.78
CA SER A 15 43.81 -21.83 -9.74
C SER A 15 42.64 -21.39 -10.60
N LEU A 16 42.88 -21.16 -11.90
CA LEU A 16 41.81 -21.11 -12.90
C LEU A 16 41.21 -22.51 -13.06
N CYS A 17 40.27 -22.85 -12.17
CA CYS A 17 39.29 -23.88 -12.47
C CYS A 17 38.34 -23.34 -13.56
N LEU A 18 38.80 -23.40 -14.81
CA LEU A 18 37.96 -23.32 -16.00
C LEU A 18 37.03 -24.54 -16.02
N PHE A 19 36.00 -24.51 -15.18
CA PHE A 19 34.87 -25.39 -15.31
C PHE A 19 34.19 -25.05 -16.64
N SER A 20 34.43 -25.89 -17.63
CA SER A 20 33.67 -25.95 -18.87
C SER A 20 32.23 -26.38 -18.54
N SER A 21 31.39 -25.43 -18.12
CA SER A 21 29.99 -25.64 -17.73
C SER A 21 29.08 -25.88 -18.94
N ASN A 22 29.49 -26.81 -19.81
CA ASN A 22 28.88 -27.17 -21.09
C ASN A 22 28.55 -28.68 -21.12
N SER A 23 28.19 -29.25 -19.97
CA SER A 23 27.74 -30.63 -19.80
C SER A 23 26.58 -30.67 -18.81
N LEU A 24 25.46 -31.29 -19.20
CA LEU A 24 24.22 -31.42 -18.41
C LEU A 24 23.44 -30.11 -18.16
N ALA A 25 23.43 -29.20 -19.13
CA ALA A 25 22.25 -28.35 -19.33
C ALA A 25 21.23 -29.19 -20.13
N ASP A 26 20.03 -29.43 -19.58
CA ASP A 26 19.03 -30.33 -20.19
C ASP A 26 18.69 -29.90 -21.61
N SER A 27 19.04 -30.75 -22.58
CA SER A 27 18.74 -30.54 -23.99
C SER A 27 17.23 -30.41 -24.20
N LYS A 28 16.80 -29.42 -24.99
CA LYS A 28 15.40 -29.28 -25.42
C LYS A 28 14.93 -30.60 -26.06
N PRO A 29 13.70 -31.06 -25.78
CA PRO A 29 13.16 -32.27 -26.42
C PRO A 29 13.08 -32.09 -27.94
N THR A 30 13.39 -33.16 -28.67
CA THR A 30 13.19 -33.23 -30.12
C THR A 30 11.71 -33.06 -30.44
N GLU A 31 11.39 -32.04 -31.25
CA GLU A 31 10.01 -31.64 -31.59
C GLU A 31 9.09 -31.48 -30.36
N GLY A 32 9.54 -30.71 -29.37
CA GLY A 32 8.71 -30.29 -28.24
C GLY A 32 7.95 -28.97 -28.47
N VAL A 33 6.77 -28.85 -27.87
CA VAL A 33 5.94 -27.64 -27.86
C VAL A 33 5.62 -27.27 -26.41
N LEU A 34 6.06 -26.08 -25.97
CA LEU A 34 5.76 -25.52 -24.65
C LEU A 34 4.69 -24.43 -24.78
N VAL A 35 3.67 -24.48 -23.94
CA VAL A 35 2.57 -23.52 -23.87
C VAL A 35 2.47 -23.00 -22.44
N GLU A 36 2.92 -21.77 -22.21
CA GLU A 36 2.80 -21.09 -20.92
C GLU A 36 1.33 -20.67 -20.71
N ALA A 37 0.75 -20.98 -19.55
CA ALA A 37 -0.69 -20.81 -19.32
C ALA A 37 -1.11 -19.33 -19.35
N GLU A 38 -0.24 -18.40 -18.98
CA GLU A 38 -0.54 -16.96 -19.07
C GLU A 38 -0.77 -16.46 -20.51
N SER A 39 -0.21 -17.15 -21.51
CA SER A 39 -0.33 -16.78 -22.92
C SER A 39 -1.63 -17.23 -23.58
N PHE A 40 -2.51 -17.90 -22.84
CA PHE A 40 -3.82 -18.30 -23.34
C PHE A 40 -4.61 -17.07 -23.81
N GLN A 41 -4.98 -17.09 -25.09
CA GLN A 41 -5.65 -15.97 -25.77
C GLN A 41 -6.99 -15.61 -25.12
N GLN A 42 -7.72 -16.60 -24.62
CA GLN A 42 -8.93 -16.43 -23.83
C GLN A 42 -8.72 -17.08 -22.46
N GLN A 43 -8.84 -16.30 -21.38
CA GLN A 43 -8.66 -16.83 -20.01
C GLN A 43 -9.98 -17.27 -19.37
N GLY A 44 -11.13 -17.03 -20.02
CA GLY A 44 -12.46 -17.34 -19.49
C GLY A 44 -12.66 -16.79 -18.08
N GLY A 45 -13.10 -17.65 -17.17
CA GLY A 45 -13.23 -17.35 -15.75
C GLY A 45 -11.96 -17.58 -14.94
N TRP A 46 -10.91 -18.18 -15.50
CA TRP A 46 -9.60 -18.33 -14.83
C TRP A 46 -8.98 -16.94 -14.54
N LYS A 47 -8.06 -16.90 -13.57
CA LYS A 47 -7.38 -15.67 -13.12
C LYS A 47 -5.88 -15.84 -13.27
N LEU A 48 -5.23 -14.89 -13.94
CA LEU A 48 -3.79 -14.83 -14.06
C LEU A 48 -3.17 -14.38 -12.73
N ASP A 49 -2.55 -15.30 -12.01
CA ASP A 49 -1.80 -15.02 -10.79
C ASP A 49 -0.36 -14.62 -11.12
N THR A 50 0.11 -13.55 -10.48
CA THR A 50 1.46 -12.98 -10.61
C THR A 50 2.06 -12.61 -9.24
N GLN A 51 1.38 -12.93 -8.13
CA GLN A 51 1.81 -12.57 -6.78
C GLN A 51 2.99 -13.41 -6.30
N PHE A 52 3.12 -14.64 -6.81
CA PHE A 52 4.05 -15.64 -6.30
C PHE A 52 5.23 -15.95 -7.24
N ILE A 53 5.47 -15.13 -8.27
CA ILE A 53 6.48 -15.39 -9.32
C ILE A 53 7.89 -15.66 -8.74
N HIS A 54 8.29 -14.98 -7.65
CA HIS A 54 9.53 -15.24 -6.91
C HIS A 54 9.65 -16.70 -6.42
N ILE A 55 8.56 -17.24 -5.89
CA ILE A 55 8.46 -18.62 -5.39
C ILE A 55 8.35 -19.62 -6.56
N MET A 56 7.73 -19.19 -7.66
CA MET A 56 7.22 -20.07 -8.73
C MET A 56 8.11 -20.22 -9.96
N GLY A 57 8.89 -19.18 -10.28
CA GLY A 57 9.59 -18.99 -11.55
C GLY A 57 8.72 -18.32 -12.63
N SER A 58 7.40 -18.44 -12.52
CA SER A 58 6.39 -18.06 -13.51
C SER A 58 5.11 -17.54 -12.86
N PRO A 59 4.26 -16.81 -13.61
CA PRO A 59 2.85 -16.66 -13.27
C PRO A 59 2.08 -17.96 -13.59
N TYR A 60 0.78 -18.02 -13.32
CA TYR A 60 -0.06 -19.17 -13.69
C TYR A 60 -1.55 -18.82 -13.77
N LEU A 61 -2.36 -19.68 -14.38
CA LEU A 61 -3.82 -19.56 -14.38
C LEU A 61 -4.45 -20.30 -13.18
N LEU A 62 -5.38 -19.62 -12.51
CA LEU A 62 -6.09 -20.06 -11.31
C LEU A 62 -7.61 -20.11 -11.52
N ALA A 63 -8.22 -21.29 -11.36
CA ALA A 63 -9.67 -21.53 -11.48
C ALA A 63 -10.41 -21.08 -10.20
N HIS A 64 -10.58 -19.77 -10.02
CA HIS A 64 -11.11 -19.16 -8.80
C HIS A 64 -12.64 -19.00 -8.82
N GLY A 65 -13.36 -20.09 -9.02
CA GLY A 65 -14.82 -20.13 -9.24
C GLY A 65 -15.71 -20.16 -8.00
N LEU A 66 -15.12 -20.09 -6.79
CA LEU A 66 -15.84 -20.05 -5.51
C LEU A 66 -16.75 -21.27 -5.24
N GLY A 67 -16.41 -22.43 -5.82
CA GLY A 67 -17.20 -23.66 -5.74
C GLY A 67 -18.27 -23.82 -6.82
N GLN A 68 -18.14 -23.09 -7.93
CA GLN A 68 -18.76 -23.37 -9.22
C GLN A 68 -17.66 -23.38 -10.30
N PRO A 69 -17.62 -24.34 -11.24
CA PRO A 69 -16.66 -24.33 -12.34
C PRO A 69 -16.56 -22.97 -13.05
N VAL A 70 -15.33 -22.51 -13.29
CA VAL A 70 -15.09 -21.31 -14.10
C VAL A 70 -15.29 -21.58 -15.60
N GLU A 71 -15.62 -20.54 -16.37
CA GLU A 71 -15.59 -20.61 -17.83
C GLU A 71 -14.19 -20.98 -18.33
N ASP A 72 -14.14 -21.86 -19.34
CA ASP A 72 -12.92 -22.41 -19.94
C ASP A 72 -11.90 -21.34 -20.37
N ALA A 73 -10.61 -21.60 -20.10
CA ALA A 73 -9.53 -20.87 -20.77
C ALA A 73 -9.15 -21.60 -22.07
N LYS A 74 -9.01 -20.86 -23.18
CA LYS A 74 -8.75 -21.39 -24.52
C LYS A 74 -7.58 -20.72 -25.21
N THR A 75 -6.84 -21.49 -26.01
CA THR A 75 -5.82 -20.97 -26.92
C THR A 75 -5.58 -21.90 -28.11
N THR A 76 -5.17 -21.33 -29.24
CA THR A 76 -4.73 -22.10 -30.41
C THR A 76 -3.21 -22.20 -30.44
N VAL A 77 -2.69 -23.38 -30.79
CA VAL A 77 -1.25 -23.71 -30.79
C VAL A 77 -0.86 -24.35 -32.11
N GLN A 78 0.33 -24.02 -32.63
CA GLN A 78 0.91 -24.65 -33.82
C GLN A 78 1.92 -25.71 -33.40
N PHE A 79 1.72 -26.94 -33.85
CA PHE A 79 2.64 -28.07 -33.68
C PHE A 79 3.55 -28.20 -34.91
N PRO A 80 4.85 -28.54 -34.74
CA PRO A 80 5.80 -28.64 -35.85
C PRO A 80 5.47 -29.78 -36.82
N SER A 81 4.78 -30.81 -36.34
CA SER A 81 4.34 -31.96 -37.12
C SER A 81 3.21 -32.72 -36.42
N THR A 82 2.49 -33.58 -37.15
CA THR A 82 1.47 -34.48 -36.60
C THR A 82 2.07 -35.76 -36.01
N GLY A 83 1.26 -36.52 -35.27
CA GLY A 83 1.61 -37.81 -34.69
C GLY A 83 1.45 -37.86 -33.17
N LYS A 84 2.03 -38.89 -32.55
CA LYS A 84 1.98 -39.14 -31.11
C LYS A 84 2.96 -38.26 -30.32
N TYR A 85 2.46 -37.61 -29.27
CA TYR A 85 3.24 -36.83 -28.30
C TYR A 85 3.00 -37.35 -26.87
N ARG A 86 4.00 -37.29 -25.98
CA ARG A 86 3.81 -37.36 -24.52
C ARG A 86 3.46 -35.96 -24.01
N LEU A 87 2.55 -35.90 -23.04
CA LEU A 87 1.95 -34.68 -22.50
C LEU A 87 2.33 -34.52 -21.02
N PHE A 88 2.69 -33.30 -20.62
CA PHE A 88 2.81 -32.91 -19.22
C PHE A 88 2.09 -31.58 -18.95
N VAL A 89 1.57 -31.41 -17.74
CA VAL A 89 1.03 -30.13 -17.25
C VAL A 89 1.71 -29.76 -15.94
N ARG A 90 2.32 -28.58 -15.83
CA ARG A 90 2.89 -28.10 -14.55
C ARG A 90 1.78 -27.56 -13.66
N THR A 91 1.63 -28.19 -12.49
CA THR A 91 0.51 -28.00 -11.56
C THR A 91 0.90 -28.48 -10.15
N LYS A 92 -0.03 -28.39 -9.18
CA LYS A 92 0.03 -29.07 -7.87
C LYS A 92 -1.37 -29.38 -7.37
N ASP A 93 -1.50 -30.37 -6.47
CA ASP A 93 -2.61 -30.34 -5.51
C ASP A 93 -2.26 -29.32 -4.42
N TRP A 94 -3.09 -28.29 -4.30
CA TRP A 94 -2.82 -27.17 -3.40
C TRP A 94 -3.22 -27.41 -1.95
N VAL A 95 -3.97 -28.48 -1.61
CA VAL A 95 -4.30 -28.83 -0.21
C VAL A 95 -3.49 -30.00 0.36
N ALA A 96 -2.84 -30.79 -0.50
CA ALA A 96 -1.93 -31.86 -0.10
C ALA A 96 -0.82 -31.45 0.91
N PRO A 97 -0.29 -30.21 0.96
CA PRO A 97 0.67 -29.80 2.00
C PRO A 97 0.17 -30.03 3.44
N TRP A 98 -1.13 -29.98 3.66
CA TRP A 98 -1.77 -30.22 4.97
C TRP A 98 -2.37 -31.62 5.12
N LYS A 99 -2.11 -32.54 4.19
CA LYS A 99 -2.70 -33.90 4.13
C LYS A 99 -4.23 -33.88 4.22
N ALA A 100 -4.86 -32.87 3.62
CA ALA A 100 -6.31 -32.71 3.62
C ALA A 100 -6.99 -33.76 2.72
N PRO A 101 -8.24 -34.19 3.01
CA PRO A 101 -8.91 -35.22 2.24
C PRO A 101 -9.42 -34.70 0.88
N GLY A 102 -8.98 -35.34 -0.20
CA GLY A 102 -9.43 -35.08 -1.56
C GLY A 102 -8.75 -33.89 -2.25
N THR A 103 -8.94 -33.81 -3.56
CA THR A 103 -8.24 -32.90 -4.47
C THR A 103 -9.22 -31.84 -5.01
N PRO A 104 -9.24 -30.62 -4.45
CA PRO A 104 -10.15 -29.56 -4.88
C PRO A 104 -9.70 -28.87 -6.16
N GLY A 105 -8.40 -28.73 -6.40
CA GLY A 105 -7.86 -28.00 -7.55
C GLY A 105 -7.92 -28.74 -8.89
N ARG A 106 -8.98 -29.51 -9.16
CA ARG A 106 -9.06 -30.42 -10.32
C ARG A 106 -9.57 -29.75 -11.59
N PHE A 107 -8.90 -30.09 -12.70
CA PHE A 107 -9.23 -29.65 -14.05
C PHE A 107 -8.83 -30.70 -15.09
N GLN A 108 -9.35 -30.59 -16.31
CA GLN A 108 -8.91 -31.35 -17.47
C GLN A 108 -8.28 -30.44 -18.51
N LEU A 109 -7.35 -31.00 -19.28
CA LEU A 109 -6.94 -30.45 -20.57
C LEU A 109 -7.78 -31.11 -21.67
N LEU A 110 -8.33 -30.29 -22.56
CA LEU A 110 -9.00 -30.73 -23.78
C LEU A 110 -8.11 -30.36 -24.98
N VAL A 111 -8.00 -31.28 -25.94
CA VAL A 111 -7.26 -31.13 -27.20
C VAL A 111 -8.27 -31.27 -28.35
N ASP A 112 -8.46 -30.20 -29.12
CA ASP A 112 -9.54 -30.08 -30.11
C ASP A 112 -10.92 -30.48 -29.56
N GLY A 113 -11.24 -29.96 -28.38
CA GLY A 113 -12.49 -30.25 -27.66
C GLY A 113 -12.60 -31.64 -27.02
N LYS A 114 -11.61 -32.53 -27.22
CA LYS A 114 -11.61 -33.88 -26.62
C LYS A 114 -10.84 -33.88 -25.30
N PRO A 115 -11.44 -34.27 -24.16
CA PRO A 115 -10.73 -34.32 -22.89
C PRO A 115 -9.66 -35.42 -22.87
N ILE A 116 -8.50 -35.10 -22.33
CA ILE A 116 -7.49 -36.09 -21.92
C ILE A 116 -8.03 -36.86 -20.71
N SER A 117 -7.68 -38.15 -20.62
CA SER A 117 -8.16 -39.07 -19.58
C SER A 117 -7.65 -38.74 -18.17
N GLU A 118 -6.46 -38.16 -18.05
CA GLU A 118 -5.87 -37.77 -16.77
C GLU A 118 -6.52 -36.50 -16.21
N THR A 119 -6.75 -36.47 -14.89
CA THR A 119 -7.30 -35.31 -14.19
C THR A 119 -6.19 -34.59 -13.41
N PHE A 120 -5.87 -33.37 -13.85
CA PHE A 120 -4.72 -32.60 -13.39
C PHE A 120 -4.97 -31.94 -12.01
N GLY A 121 -3.89 -31.60 -11.32
CA GLY A 121 -3.92 -30.97 -9.99
C GLY A 121 -4.17 -31.97 -8.85
N THR A 122 -3.70 -33.22 -8.97
CA THR A 122 -4.10 -34.33 -8.07
C THR A 122 -3.01 -35.15 -7.38
N LYS A 123 -1.71 -34.98 -7.70
CA LYS A 123 -0.66 -35.93 -7.28
C LYS A 123 0.39 -35.42 -6.29
N SER A 124 0.63 -34.11 -6.18
CA SER A 124 1.80 -33.55 -5.48
C SER A 124 1.45 -32.31 -4.64
N PRO A 125 1.98 -32.16 -3.41
CA PRO A 125 1.85 -30.94 -2.61
C PRO A 125 2.70 -29.77 -3.14
N THR A 126 3.71 -30.05 -3.96
CA THR A 126 4.60 -29.07 -4.58
C THR A 126 4.41 -29.03 -6.09
N TRP A 127 4.77 -27.92 -6.71
CA TRP A 127 4.67 -27.74 -8.15
C TRP A 127 5.60 -28.69 -8.91
N PHE A 128 5.03 -29.43 -9.85
CA PHE A 128 5.68 -30.51 -10.58
C PHE A 128 5.03 -30.69 -11.96
N TRP A 129 5.70 -31.41 -12.85
CA TRP A 129 5.15 -31.81 -14.14
C TRP A 129 4.28 -33.07 -13.99
N HIS A 130 2.97 -32.90 -14.07
CA HIS A 130 1.98 -33.97 -14.02
C HIS A 130 1.89 -34.61 -15.39
N ASP A 131 2.33 -35.86 -15.50
CA ASP A 131 2.28 -36.67 -16.73
C ASP A 131 0.82 -36.96 -17.13
N GLY A 132 0.42 -36.52 -18.33
CA GLY A 132 -0.89 -36.72 -18.92
C GLY A 132 -0.98 -37.93 -19.85
N GLY A 133 0.07 -38.76 -19.90
CA GLY A 133 0.19 -39.87 -20.82
C GLY A 133 0.56 -39.40 -22.23
N THR A 134 -0.03 -40.04 -23.25
CA THR A 134 0.26 -39.73 -24.66
C THR A 134 -1.00 -39.40 -25.45
N VAL A 135 -0.92 -38.37 -26.28
CA VAL A 135 -1.99 -37.85 -27.13
C VAL A 135 -1.59 -37.89 -28.60
N GLU A 136 -2.56 -38.09 -29.49
CA GLU A 136 -2.37 -38.09 -30.94
C GLU A 136 -2.77 -36.72 -31.52
N ILE A 137 -1.81 -36.02 -32.14
CA ILE A 137 -2.01 -34.71 -32.75
C ILE A 137 -2.22 -34.89 -34.26
N THR A 138 -3.47 -34.70 -34.71
CA THR A 138 -3.89 -35.06 -36.09
C THR A 138 -3.78 -33.91 -37.10
N LYS A 139 -3.57 -32.68 -36.65
CA LYS A 139 -3.35 -31.48 -37.49
C LYS A 139 -2.35 -30.52 -36.82
N PRO A 140 -1.64 -29.64 -37.58
CA PRO A 140 -0.66 -28.72 -37.00
C PRO A 140 -1.30 -27.68 -36.06
N GLU A 141 -2.42 -27.09 -36.46
CA GLU A 141 -3.14 -26.10 -35.65
C GLU A 141 -4.14 -26.79 -34.71
N VAL A 142 -4.01 -26.60 -33.40
CA VAL A 142 -4.77 -27.32 -32.36
C VAL A 142 -5.38 -26.35 -31.35
N GLU A 143 -6.66 -26.53 -30.98
CA GLU A 143 -7.24 -25.83 -29.82
C GLU A 143 -6.87 -26.58 -28.53
N LEU A 144 -6.29 -25.86 -27.58
CA LEU A 144 -6.13 -26.30 -26.18
C LEU A 144 -7.14 -25.57 -25.29
N THR A 145 -7.87 -26.33 -24.49
CA THR A 145 -8.87 -25.81 -23.54
C THR A 145 -8.61 -26.34 -22.13
N LEU A 146 -8.54 -25.45 -21.14
CA LEU A 146 -8.45 -25.78 -19.71
C LEU A 146 -9.85 -25.72 -19.07
N HIS A 147 -10.38 -26.89 -18.73
CA HIS A 147 -11.72 -27.08 -18.18
C HIS A 147 -11.68 -27.35 -16.67
N ASP A 148 -12.18 -26.41 -15.87
CA ASP A 148 -12.28 -26.55 -14.40
C ASP A 148 -13.42 -27.52 -14.03
N LEU A 149 -13.16 -28.46 -13.13
CA LEU A 149 -14.16 -29.44 -12.68
C LEU A 149 -14.86 -29.05 -11.37
N THR A 150 -14.52 -27.92 -10.75
CA THR A 150 -14.76 -27.71 -9.30
C THR A 150 -15.08 -26.28 -8.85
N GLY A 151 -14.50 -25.25 -9.47
CA GLY A 151 -14.49 -23.89 -8.92
C GLY A 151 -13.55 -23.67 -7.74
N PHE A 152 -12.67 -24.62 -7.41
CA PHE A 152 -11.85 -24.60 -6.18
C PHE A 152 -10.34 -24.52 -6.45
N ALA A 153 -9.93 -23.44 -7.13
CA ALA A 153 -8.54 -22.99 -7.21
C ALA A 153 -7.58 -24.00 -7.87
N GLY A 154 -8.06 -24.70 -8.92
CA GLY A 154 -7.22 -25.48 -9.83
C GLY A 154 -6.20 -24.62 -10.57
N ARG A 155 -5.05 -25.21 -10.93
CA ARG A 155 -3.84 -24.44 -11.31
C ARG A 155 -3.14 -25.03 -12.52
N CYS A 156 -2.90 -24.21 -13.53
CA CYS A 156 -2.07 -24.55 -14.68
C CYS A 156 -1.01 -23.46 -14.87
N ASP A 157 0.27 -23.84 -14.82
CA ASP A 157 1.42 -22.95 -15.08
C ASP A 157 1.90 -23.09 -16.53
N ALA A 158 2.13 -24.33 -16.98
CA ALA A 158 2.55 -24.60 -18.36
C ALA A 158 2.11 -25.99 -18.83
N ILE A 159 2.04 -26.17 -20.14
CA ILE A 159 1.74 -27.44 -20.81
C ILE A 159 2.89 -27.78 -21.76
N LEU A 160 3.44 -28.99 -21.67
CA LEU A 160 4.49 -29.47 -22.55
C LEU A 160 3.99 -30.67 -23.35
N PHE A 161 4.17 -30.62 -24.66
CA PHE A 161 4.08 -31.77 -25.56
C PHE A 161 5.49 -32.11 -26.06
N THR A 162 5.83 -33.39 -26.18
CA THR A 162 7.13 -33.85 -26.70
C THR A 162 7.00 -35.13 -27.52
N LYS A 163 7.70 -35.23 -28.65
CA LYS A 163 7.82 -36.50 -29.42
C LYS A 163 8.86 -37.45 -28.83
N ASP A 164 9.85 -36.95 -28.11
CA ASP A 164 10.64 -37.79 -27.21
C ASP A 164 9.74 -38.20 -26.04
N LEU A 165 9.25 -39.45 -26.10
CA LEU A 165 8.39 -40.04 -25.08
C LEU A 165 9.17 -40.41 -23.80
N SER A 166 10.50 -40.49 -23.86
CA SER A 166 11.37 -40.76 -22.70
C SER A 166 11.71 -39.49 -21.90
N TYR A 167 11.63 -38.33 -22.56
CA TYR A 167 11.93 -37.01 -21.99
C TYR A 167 11.20 -36.74 -20.67
N ASN A 168 11.87 -36.05 -19.75
CA ASN A 168 11.24 -35.47 -18.56
C ASN A 168 11.73 -34.03 -18.41
N PRO A 169 10.84 -33.01 -18.37
CA PRO A 169 11.24 -31.62 -18.25
C PRO A 169 11.84 -31.27 -16.87
N PRO A 170 12.76 -30.29 -16.79
CA PRO A 170 13.33 -29.84 -15.53
C PRO A 170 12.26 -29.22 -14.63
N ASN A 171 12.34 -29.48 -13.32
CA ASN A 171 11.46 -28.88 -12.31
C ASN A 171 12.17 -27.86 -11.40
N ASP A 172 13.50 -27.83 -11.39
CA ASP A 172 14.28 -26.86 -10.62
C ASP A 172 14.35 -25.50 -11.32
N MET A 173 14.27 -24.43 -10.52
CA MET A 173 14.12 -23.04 -10.99
C MET A 173 15.20 -22.58 -11.98
N ALA A 174 16.48 -22.87 -11.70
CA ALA A 174 17.61 -22.40 -12.49
C ALA A 174 17.70 -23.04 -13.89
N PRO A 175 17.67 -24.39 -14.05
CA PRO A 175 17.59 -25.00 -15.38
C PRO A 175 16.26 -24.68 -16.07
N MET A 176 15.15 -24.55 -15.34
CA MET A 176 13.85 -24.20 -15.93
C MET A 176 13.83 -22.82 -16.59
N ASP A 177 14.46 -21.78 -16.01
CA ASP A 177 14.54 -20.45 -16.64
C ASP A 177 15.27 -20.49 -18.01
N GLN A 178 16.38 -21.23 -18.09
CA GLN A 178 17.12 -21.43 -19.34
C GLN A 178 16.33 -22.28 -20.34
N TRP A 179 15.73 -23.38 -19.87
CA TRP A 179 14.92 -24.28 -20.67
C TRP A 179 13.68 -23.58 -21.26
N ARG A 180 12.91 -22.82 -20.46
CA ARG A 180 11.75 -22.06 -20.95
C ARG A 180 12.15 -21.03 -22.01
N LYS A 181 13.23 -20.26 -21.80
CA LYS A 181 13.78 -19.37 -22.84
C LYS A 181 14.09 -20.13 -24.13
N GLY A 182 14.74 -21.28 -24.01
CA GLY A 182 15.06 -22.16 -25.12
C GLY A 182 13.84 -22.68 -25.87
N MET A 183 12.80 -23.12 -25.15
CA MET A 183 11.57 -23.67 -25.73
C MET A 183 10.70 -22.60 -26.40
N LEU A 184 10.64 -21.39 -25.83
CA LEU A 184 9.82 -20.28 -26.32
C LEU A 184 10.52 -19.44 -27.40
N GLY A 185 11.74 -19.79 -27.82
CA GLY A 185 12.52 -19.04 -28.81
C GLY A 185 12.87 -17.61 -28.37
N LEU A 186 12.91 -17.34 -27.07
CA LEU A 186 13.23 -16.01 -26.53
C LEU A 186 14.71 -15.68 -26.75
N PRO A 187 15.07 -14.41 -27.03
CA PRO A 187 16.45 -14.01 -27.23
C PRO A 187 17.27 -14.14 -25.94
N ASP A 188 18.54 -14.55 -26.07
CA ASP A 188 19.47 -14.74 -24.95
C ASP A 188 19.71 -13.46 -24.13
N GLN A 189 19.57 -12.30 -24.78
CA GLN A 189 19.65 -10.98 -24.17
C GLN A 189 18.30 -10.27 -24.25
N PRO A 190 17.83 -9.62 -23.17
CA PRO A 190 16.60 -8.84 -23.18
C PRO A 190 16.74 -7.60 -24.08
N GLU A 191 15.62 -7.17 -24.67
CA GLU A 191 15.56 -5.90 -25.39
C GLU A 191 15.79 -4.73 -24.42
N LYS A 192 16.61 -3.75 -24.80
CA LYS A 192 16.91 -2.58 -23.96
C LYS A 192 15.96 -1.43 -24.27
N THR A 193 15.44 -0.78 -23.24
CA THR A 193 14.67 0.45 -23.41
C THR A 193 15.58 1.63 -23.78
N LYS A 194 14.97 2.75 -24.20
CA LYS A 194 15.58 4.08 -24.02
C LYS A 194 15.95 4.27 -22.52
N PRO A 195 16.98 5.05 -22.19
CA PRO A 195 17.24 5.46 -20.81
C PRO A 195 16.07 6.27 -20.23
N TYR A 196 15.82 6.10 -18.94
CA TYR A 196 14.87 6.90 -18.15
C TYR A 196 15.59 7.65 -17.04
N ASP A 197 15.05 8.80 -16.64
CA ASP A 197 15.50 9.51 -15.46
C ASP A 197 15.17 8.71 -14.19
N LEU A 198 13.95 8.14 -14.15
CA LEU A 198 13.46 7.34 -13.04
C LEU A 198 12.75 6.06 -13.52
N VAL A 199 13.21 4.90 -13.06
CA VAL A 199 12.50 3.61 -13.22
C VAL A 199 11.79 3.26 -11.91
N VAL A 200 10.46 3.30 -11.92
CA VAL A 200 9.60 3.01 -10.76
C VAL A 200 9.05 1.60 -10.87
N VAL A 201 9.29 0.76 -9.87
CA VAL A 201 8.83 -0.65 -9.87
C VAL A 201 7.79 -0.87 -8.78
N GLY A 202 6.56 -1.20 -9.19
CA GLY A 202 5.40 -1.46 -8.34
C GLY A 202 4.34 -0.37 -8.46
N GLY A 203 3.34 -0.59 -9.31
CA GLY A 203 2.22 0.32 -9.60
C GLY A 203 1.17 0.47 -8.49
N GLY A 204 1.58 0.36 -7.22
CA GLY A 204 0.74 0.71 -6.07
C GLY A 204 0.60 2.23 -5.89
N TYR A 205 -0.17 2.66 -4.89
CA TYR A 205 -0.30 4.09 -4.53
C TYR A 205 1.05 4.82 -4.46
N ALA A 206 2.08 4.18 -3.89
CA ALA A 206 3.44 4.73 -3.80
C ALA A 206 4.09 4.91 -5.18
N GLY A 207 4.06 3.89 -6.05
CA GLY A 207 4.66 3.98 -7.39
C GLY A 207 3.90 4.92 -8.32
N MET A 208 2.57 4.98 -8.21
CA MET A 208 1.77 6.01 -8.90
C MET A 208 2.15 7.42 -8.43
N GLY A 209 2.26 7.64 -7.11
CA GLY A 209 2.70 8.91 -6.53
C GLY A 209 4.08 9.32 -7.04
N ALA A 210 5.04 8.39 -7.06
CA ALA A 210 6.40 8.62 -7.57
C ALA A 210 6.43 8.94 -9.07
N ALA A 211 5.75 8.12 -9.89
CA ALA A 211 5.77 8.28 -11.33
C ALA A 211 5.05 9.56 -11.79
N ILE A 212 3.85 9.82 -11.30
CA ILE A 212 3.08 11.04 -11.65
C ILE A 212 3.82 12.29 -11.17
N SER A 213 4.38 12.25 -9.96
CA SER A 213 5.14 13.38 -9.42
C SER A 213 6.42 13.66 -10.21
N ALA A 214 7.26 12.64 -10.47
CA ALA A 214 8.48 12.81 -11.25
C ALA A 214 8.18 13.30 -12.69
N ALA A 215 7.17 12.71 -13.34
CA ALA A 215 6.76 13.09 -14.69
C ALA A 215 6.27 14.55 -14.78
N ARG A 216 5.48 14.99 -13.79
CA ARG A 216 5.05 16.40 -13.66
C ARG A 216 6.22 17.33 -13.33
N MET A 217 7.25 16.87 -12.64
CA MET A 217 8.47 17.64 -12.39
C MET A 217 9.51 17.55 -13.55
N GLY A 218 9.13 16.98 -14.70
CA GLY A 218 9.92 17.01 -15.95
C GLY A 218 10.72 15.75 -16.28
N CYS A 219 10.83 14.79 -15.35
CA CYS A 219 11.58 13.54 -15.54
C CYS A 219 10.90 12.62 -16.56
N LYS A 220 11.67 11.87 -17.35
CA LYS A 220 11.18 10.73 -18.15
C LYS A 220 11.13 9.48 -17.28
N VAL A 221 9.95 8.85 -17.21
CA VAL A 221 9.65 7.79 -16.23
C VAL A 221 9.23 6.49 -16.90
N ALA A 222 9.78 5.36 -16.44
CA ALA A 222 9.17 4.05 -16.66
C ALA A 222 8.40 3.63 -15.39
N LEU A 223 7.10 3.34 -15.51
CA LEU A 223 6.30 2.76 -14.43
C LEU A 223 6.02 1.28 -14.71
N ILE A 224 6.67 0.39 -13.97
CA ILE A 224 6.58 -1.06 -14.11
C ILE A 224 5.61 -1.63 -13.07
N GLN A 225 4.66 -2.47 -13.52
CA GLN A 225 3.65 -3.10 -12.66
C GLN A 225 3.41 -4.55 -13.08
N ASN A 226 3.52 -5.50 -12.15
CA ASN A 226 3.45 -6.94 -12.45
C ASN A 226 2.05 -7.45 -12.81
N ARG A 227 1.01 -6.62 -12.66
CA ARG A 227 -0.40 -6.97 -12.85
C ARG A 227 -1.08 -6.15 -13.95
N PRO A 228 -2.27 -6.55 -14.42
CA PRO A 228 -3.03 -5.80 -15.41
C PRO A 228 -3.58 -4.45 -14.91
N VAL A 229 -3.61 -4.20 -13.58
CA VAL A 229 -4.16 -2.95 -13.01
C VAL A 229 -3.22 -2.28 -12.00
N LEU A 230 -3.41 -0.98 -11.81
CA LEU A 230 -2.72 -0.14 -10.82
C LEU A 230 -3.46 -0.12 -9.46
N GLY A 231 -2.82 0.43 -8.43
CA GLY A 231 -3.38 0.61 -7.08
C GLY A 231 -2.82 -0.31 -6.01
N GLY A 232 -2.16 -1.42 -6.37
CA GLY A 232 -1.49 -2.31 -5.42
C GLY A 232 -2.49 -3.09 -4.57
N ASN A 233 -2.50 -2.90 -3.24
CA ASN A 233 -3.54 -3.49 -2.37
C ASN A 233 -4.89 -2.74 -2.49
N GLY A 234 -4.89 -1.52 -3.05
CA GLY A 234 -6.07 -0.73 -3.37
C GLY A 234 -6.47 -0.80 -4.85
N SER A 235 -6.20 -1.94 -5.51
CA SER A 235 -6.87 -2.32 -6.76
C SER A 235 -8.16 -3.10 -6.44
N SER A 236 -9.02 -3.25 -7.45
CA SER A 236 -10.24 -4.08 -7.41
C SER A 236 -9.99 -5.58 -7.14
N GLU A 237 -8.74 -6.03 -7.25
CA GLU A 237 -8.29 -7.42 -7.05
C GLU A 237 -8.16 -7.79 -5.57
N VAL A 238 -7.74 -6.83 -4.73
CA VAL A 238 -7.43 -7.02 -3.29
C VAL A 238 -8.38 -6.20 -2.40
N ARG A 239 -8.87 -5.05 -2.89
CA ARG A 239 -9.93 -4.21 -2.31
C ARG A 239 -9.68 -3.64 -0.91
N VAL A 240 -8.44 -3.26 -0.59
CA VAL A 240 -8.14 -2.52 0.65
C VAL A 240 -8.32 -1.01 0.41
N TRP A 241 -9.37 -0.44 0.99
CA TRP A 241 -9.74 0.99 0.88
C TRP A 241 -8.61 1.97 1.22
N ALA A 242 -8.54 3.09 0.51
CA ALA A 242 -7.50 4.10 0.71
C ALA A 242 -7.78 4.99 1.93
N GLN A 243 -7.29 4.54 3.09
CA GLN A 243 -7.29 5.32 4.33
C GLN A 243 -6.07 6.26 4.45
N GLY A 244 -6.06 7.07 5.52
CA GLY A 244 -5.10 8.15 5.76
C GLY A 244 -5.61 9.51 5.24
N LEU A 245 -5.24 10.59 5.93
CA LEU A 245 -5.52 11.95 5.46
C LEU A 245 -4.38 12.44 4.57
N VAL A 246 -4.73 13.13 3.49
CA VAL A 246 -3.80 13.90 2.64
C VAL A 246 -3.88 15.38 3.01
N ARG A 247 -2.91 16.20 2.54
CA ARG A 247 -2.91 17.67 2.65
C ARG A 247 -2.90 18.14 4.11
N ARG A 248 -1.79 17.90 4.81
CA ARG A 248 -1.60 18.16 6.26
C ARG A 248 -0.14 18.53 6.57
N GLY A 249 0.07 19.18 7.71
CA GLY A 249 1.41 19.47 8.23
C GLY A 249 2.19 20.50 7.39
N LYS A 250 3.53 20.47 7.48
CA LYS A 250 4.42 21.49 6.89
C LYS A 250 4.23 21.71 5.38
N TYR A 251 3.82 20.69 4.64
CA TYR A 251 3.65 20.74 3.18
C TYR A 251 2.19 20.41 2.79
N PRO A 252 1.26 21.38 2.92
CA PRO A 252 -0.18 21.15 2.75
C PRO A 252 -0.60 20.69 1.34
N HIS A 253 0.26 20.79 0.34
CA HIS A 253 0.00 20.30 -1.02
C HIS A 253 0.37 18.83 -1.24
N ILE A 254 1.11 18.20 -0.31
CA ILE A 254 1.46 16.77 -0.42
C ILE A 254 0.20 15.90 -0.26
N GLY A 255 0.01 15.00 -1.22
CA GLY A 255 -1.17 14.16 -1.34
C GLY A 255 -2.30 14.78 -2.18
N GLU A 256 -2.07 15.92 -2.84
CA GLU A 256 -2.99 16.43 -3.87
C GLU A 256 -3.05 15.49 -5.07
N ILE A 257 -1.90 14.99 -5.55
CA ILE A 257 -1.84 13.99 -6.63
C ILE A 257 -2.62 12.73 -6.23
N ILE A 258 -2.51 12.32 -4.97
CA ILE A 258 -3.17 11.12 -4.42
C ILE A 258 -4.70 11.32 -4.38
N ALA A 259 -5.18 12.56 -4.20
CA ALA A 259 -6.61 12.88 -4.24
C ALA A 259 -7.21 12.90 -5.66
N GLU A 260 -6.39 12.79 -6.71
CA GLU A 260 -6.86 12.62 -8.09
C GLU A 260 -7.29 11.17 -8.36
N PHE A 261 -6.51 10.19 -7.89
CA PHE A 261 -6.67 8.76 -8.21
C PHE A 261 -7.13 7.87 -7.03
N ALA A 262 -7.34 8.42 -5.83
CA ALA A 262 -7.79 7.64 -4.68
C ALA A 262 -9.18 7.03 -4.87
N ASP A 263 -9.35 5.79 -4.41
CA ASP A 263 -10.62 5.07 -4.40
C ASP A 263 -11.70 5.76 -3.53
N SER A 264 -12.96 5.54 -3.92
CA SER A 264 -14.16 6.02 -3.23
C SER A 264 -14.72 5.01 -2.22
N ALA A 265 -13.98 3.92 -1.96
CA ALA A 265 -14.44 2.75 -1.22
C ALA A 265 -14.91 3.09 0.21
N THR A 266 -16.20 2.85 0.46
CA THR A 266 -16.87 3.09 1.75
C THR A 266 -16.70 1.93 2.74
N ALA A 267 -16.16 0.80 2.28
CA ALA A 267 -15.86 -0.40 3.07
C ALA A 267 -14.58 -1.11 2.58
N SER A 268 -14.12 -2.11 3.33
CA SER A 268 -12.99 -2.98 2.97
C SER A 268 -13.35 -4.43 3.30
N PRO A 269 -13.73 -5.28 2.32
CA PRO A 269 -13.76 -4.99 0.88
C PRO A 269 -14.93 -4.09 0.47
N GLY A 270 -14.73 -3.31 -0.59
CA GLY A 270 -15.77 -2.58 -1.33
C GLY A 270 -16.25 -3.32 -2.58
N THR A 271 -16.98 -2.63 -3.46
CA THR A 271 -17.34 -3.14 -4.80
C THR A 271 -16.13 -3.19 -5.74
N TYR A 272 -16.31 -3.57 -7.02
CA TYR A 272 -15.22 -3.49 -8.01
C TYR A 272 -14.99 -2.04 -8.45
N GLU A 273 -16.09 -1.32 -8.66
CA GLU A 273 -16.20 0.03 -9.21
C GLU A 273 -15.68 1.09 -8.26
N GLU A 274 -15.91 0.94 -6.94
CA GLU A 274 -15.40 1.83 -5.88
C GLU A 274 -13.87 2.01 -5.93
N PHE A 275 -13.12 1.05 -6.48
CA PHE A 275 -11.66 1.17 -6.61
C PHE A 275 -11.22 1.96 -7.85
N GLY A 276 -12.04 2.12 -8.88
CA GLY A 276 -11.75 3.02 -10.00
C GLY A 276 -10.44 2.72 -10.75
N ASP A 277 -10.09 1.44 -10.96
CA ASP A 277 -8.81 1.06 -11.57
C ASP A 277 -8.60 1.66 -12.98
N GLN A 278 -9.67 1.82 -13.76
CA GLN A 278 -9.61 2.53 -15.05
C GLN A 278 -9.20 4.00 -14.88
N THR A 279 -9.72 4.69 -13.86
CA THR A 279 -9.35 6.08 -13.54
C THR A 279 -7.88 6.19 -13.16
N LYS A 280 -7.35 5.22 -12.40
CA LYS A 280 -5.91 5.14 -12.07
C LYS A 280 -5.04 5.05 -13.32
N GLU A 281 -5.42 4.19 -14.26
CA GLU A 281 -4.70 4.01 -15.53
C GLU A 281 -4.80 5.24 -16.45
N GLN A 282 -5.98 5.84 -16.55
CA GLN A 282 -6.22 7.06 -17.33
C GLN A 282 -5.36 8.23 -16.82
N ILE A 283 -5.27 8.43 -15.49
CA ILE A 283 -4.45 9.50 -14.90
C ILE A 283 -2.97 9.30 -15.22
N VAL A 284 -2.45 8.08 -15.14
CA VAL A 284 -1.05 7.79 -15.51
C VAL A 284 -0.81 7.99 -17.02
N LYS A 285 -1.69 7.48 -17.88
CA LYS A 285 -1.61 7.66 -19.34
C LYS A 285 -1.79 9.11 -19.81
N ALA A 286 -2.32 10.00 -18.95
CA ALA A 286 -2.51 11.41 -19.27
C ALA A 286 -1.26 12.28 -19.04
N GLU A 287 -0.20 11.77 -18.41
CA GLU A 287 1.08 12.47 -18.24
C GLU A 287 2.09 11.98 -19.31
N PRO A 288 2.46 12.81 -20.30
CA PRO A 288 3.22 12.37 -21.49
C PRO A 288 4.68 11.97 -21.23
N ASN A 289 5.13 12.11 -19.98
CA ASN A 289 6.47 11.76 -19.51
C ASN A 289 6.54 10.35 -18.88
N ILE A 290 5.43 9.59 -18.82
CA ILE A 290 5.40 8.22 -18.28
C ILE A 290 5.18 7.19 -19.40
N ASP A 291 6.11 6.26 -19.55
CA ASP A 291 5.88 5.00 -20.25
C ASP A 291 5.40 3.94 -19.24
N LEU A 292 4.19 3.41 -19.44
CA LEU A 292 3.50 2.51 -18.50
C LEU A 292 3.60 1.04 -18.96
N PHE A 293 4.20 0.20 -18.12
CA PHE A 293 4.45 -1.23 -18.36
C PHE A 293 3.63 -2.09 -17.38
N LEU A 294 2.35 -2.30 -17.72
CA LEU A 294 1.46 -3.26 -17.04
C LEU A 294 1.86 -4.71 -17.38
N ASN A 295 1.40 -5.68 -16.59
CA ASN A 295 1.72 -7.12 -16.75
C ASN A 295 3.24 -7.36 -16.91
N THR A 296 4.09 -6.63 -16.18
CA THR A 296 5.55 -6.65 -16.34
C THR A 296 6.22 -6.85 -14.98
N HIS A 297 6.84 -8.01 -14.77
CA HIS A 297 7.44 -8.42 -13.51
C HIS A 297 8.97 -8.30 -13.55
N ALA A 298 9.51 -7.41 -12.71
CA ALA A 298 10.94 -7.22 -12.54
C ALA A 298 11.54 -8.29 -11.61
N TYR A 299 12.61 -8.93 -12.05
CA TYR A 299 13.18 -10.12 -11.39
C TYR A 299 14.71 -10.10 -11.25
N ALA A 300 15.41 -9.16 -11.89
CA ALA A 300 16.86 -9.03 -11.78
C ALA A 300 17.34 -7.57 -11.87
N VAL A 301 18.50 -7.30 -11.29
CA VAL A 301 19.17 -5.99 -11.25
C VAL A 301 20.58 -6.15 -11.81
N LYS A 302 21.03 -5.22 -12.65
CA LYS A 302 22.44 -5.07 -13.04
C LYS A 302 23.00 -3.81 -12.38
N LYS A 303 24.19 -3.93 -11.77
CA LYS A 303 24.88 -2.81 -11.10
C LYS A 303 26.18 -2.43 -11.81
N GLU A 304 26.63 -1.20 -11.55
CA GLU A 304 27.96 -0.69 -11.87
C GLU A 304 28.56 -0.14 -10.58
N GLY A 305 29.48 -0.90 -9.96
CA GLY A 305 29.78 -0.77 -8.54
C GLY A 305 28.51 -0.99 -7.70
N ASP A 306 28.19 -0.04 -6.82
CA ASP A 306 26.96 -0.08 -6.02
C ASP A 306 25.76 0.64 -6.62
N LYS A 307 25.93 1.34 -7.76
CA LYS A 307 24.81 1.98 -8.47
C LYS A 307 24.05 0.93 -9.29
N ILE A 308 22.73 0.98 -9.27
CA ILE A 308 21.91 0.24 -10.23
C ILE A 308 22.08 0.89 -11.61
N ARG A 309 22.29 0.08 -12.65
CA ARG A 309 22.35 0.51 -14.05
C ARG A 309 21.09 0.16 -14.81
N SER A 310 20.50 -0.99 -14.51
CA SER A 310 19.25 -1.44 -15.13
C SER A 310 18.50 -2.47 -14.29
N VAL A 311 17.19 -2.53 -14.52
CA VAL A 311 16.29 -3.58 -14.00
C VAL A 311 15.84 -4.44 -15.17
N THR A 312 15.97 -5.76 -15.05
CA THR A 312 15.43 -6.70 -16.05
C THR A 312 14.07 -7.23 -15.58
N ALA A 313 13.10 -7.19 -16.47
CA ALA A 313 11.74 -7.67 -16.25
C ALA A 313 11.27 -8.56 -17.41
N PHE A 314 10.21 -9.33 -17.20
CA PHE A 314 9.50 -10.03 -18.26
C PHE A 314 8.00 -9.68 -18.25
N ASN A 315 7.37 -9.75 -19.42
CA ASN A 315 5.94 -9.57 -19.55
C ASN A 315 5.20 -10.85 -19.16
N THR A 316 4.35 -10.79 -18.14
CA THR A 316 3.63 -11.91 -17.50
C THR A 316 2.45 -12.44 -18.32
N LYS A 317 2.49 -12.30 -19.65
CA LYS A 317 1.56 -12.88 -20.63
C LYS A 317 2.25 -13.40 -21.89
N THR A 318 3.46 -12.91 -22.20
CA THR A 318 4.19 -13.20 -23.45
C THR A 318 5.62 -13.67 -23.21
N ALA A 319 6.05 -13.76 -21.95
CA ALA A 319 7.43 -14.04 -21.50
C ALA A 319 8.54 -13.11 -22.07
N LYS A 320 8.20 -12.14 -22.94
CA LYS A 320 9.14 -11.18 -23.53
C LYS A 320 9.92 -10.43 -22.45
N ARG A 321 11.25 -10.43 -22.57
CA ARG A 321 12.17 -9.88 -21.58
C ARG A 321 12.72 -8.53 -22.01
N THR A 322 12.71 -7.58 -21.08
CA THR A 322 13.11 -6.18 -21.30
C THR A 322 14.04 -5.70 -20.19
N GLU A 323 15.13 -5.05 -20.57
CA GLU A 323 16.09 -4.40 -19.68
C GLU A 323 15.84 -2.88 -19.67
N PHE A 324 15.36 -2.40 -18.54
CA PHE A 324 15.01 -1.00 -18.30
C PHE A 324 16.25 -0.24 -17.83
N LEU A 325 16.81 0.58 -18.71
CA LEU A 325 17.96 1.45 -18.42
C LEU A 325 17.49 2.69 -17.66
N GLY A 326 18.21 3.11 -16.61
CA GLY A 326 17.82 4.30 -15.85
C GLY A 326 18.92 4.94 -15.03
N THR A 327 18.76 6.24 -14.74
CA THR A 327 19.66 7.01 -13.86
C THR A 327 19.31 6.77 -12.38
N LEU A 328 18.03 6.79 -12.04
CA LEU A 328 17.48 6.59 -10.70
C LEU A 328 16.45 5.46 -10.71
N PHE A 329 16.31 4.77 -9.58
CA PHE A 329 15.37 3.66 -9.41
C PHE A 329 14.52 3.89 -8.16
N ALA A 330 13.25 3.48 -8.19
CA ALA A 330 12.37 3.54 -7.02
C ALA A 330 11.70 2.18 -6.77
N ASP A 331 12.02 1.58 -5.61
CA ASP A 331 11.30 0.40 -5.13
C ASP A 331 9.97 0.82 -4.51
N CYS A 332 8.88 0.53 -5.21
CA CYS A 332 7.50 0.71 -4.76
C CYS A 332 6.76 -0.63 -4.71
N THR A 333 7.50 -1.76 -4.72
CA THR A 333 6.94 -3.12 -4.72
C THR A 333 6.17 -3.45 -3.44
N GLY A 334 6.53 -2.79 -2.34
CA GLY A 334 6.03 -3.11 -1.01
C GLY A 334 6.52 -4.44 -0.45
N HIS A 335 7.52 -5.06 -1.11
CA HIS A 335 8.28 -6.24 -0.67
C HIS A 335 9.81 -6.02 -0.68
N ALA A 336 10.24 -4.81 -1.07
CA ALA A 336 11.64 -4.41 -1.26
C ALA A 336 12.41 -5.28 -2.27
N GLU A 337 11.76 -5.74 -3.34
CA GLU A 337 12.37 -6.72 -4.24
C GLU A 337 13.54 -6.14 -5.06
N ILE A 338 13.44 -4.89 -5.54
CA ILE A 338 14.53 -4.24 -6.26
C ILE A 338 15.67 -3.86 -5.31
N GLY A 339 15.33 -3.44 -4.08
CA GLY A 339 16.32 -3.24 -3.03
C GLY A 339 17.08 -4.52 -2.69
N PHE A 340 16.37 -5.62 -2.47
CA PHE A 340 16.94 -6.93 -2.20
C PHE A 340 17.87 -7.40 -3.34
N LEU A 341 17.40 -7.34 -4.59
CA LEU A 341 18.17 -7.71 -5.78
C LEU A 341 19.39 -6.80 -6.04
N ALA A 342 19.37 -5.55 -5.58
CA ALA A 342 20.51 -4.63 -5.65
C ALA A 342 21.53 -4.82 -4.51
N GLY A 343 21.22 -5.63 -3.49
CA GLY A 343 22.01 -5.75 -2.26
C GLY A 343 21.85 -4.54 -1.32
N ALA A 344 20.71 -3.86 -1.36
CA ALA A 344 20.38 -2.82 -0.39
C ALA A 344 20.19 -3.43 1.00
N ASP A 345 20.74 -2.77 2.02
CA ASP A 345 20.57 -3.15 3.41
C ASP A 345 19.08 -3.19 3.79
N TYR A 346 18.65 -4.26 4.44
CA TYR A 346 17.26 -4.46 4.85
C TYR A 346 17.14 -5.14 6.22
N TYR A 347 15.91 -5.22 6.70
CA TYR A 347 15.52 -5.98 7.87
C TYR A 347 14.16 -6.64 7.62
N THR A 348 14.02 -7.87 8.09
CA THR A 348 12.74 -8.59 8.19
C THR A 348 12.58 -8.90 9.68
N HIS A 349 11.37 -8.76 10.24
CA HIS A 349 11.10 -9.35 11.56
C HIS A 349 11.24 -10.89 11.47
N GLU A 350 11.41 -11.61 12.57
CA GLU A 350 11.57 -13.08 12.50
C GLU A 350 10.23 -13.81 12.65
N LYS A 351 9.36 -13.29 13.51
CA LYS A 351 8.04 -13.80 13.89
C LYS A 351 7.15 -12.64 14.35
N GLY A 352 5.86 -12.88 14.52
CA GLY A 352 4.90 -11.85 14.96
C GLY A 352 4.60 -10.78 13.92
N HIS A 353 4.81 -11.08 12.63
CA HIS A 353 4.51 -10.19 11.52
C HIS A 353 3.03 -9.81 11.45
N MET A 354 2.75 -8.63 10.91
CA MET A 354 1.44 -8.35 10.32
C MET A 354 1.28 -9.18 9.04
N GLY A 355 0.34 -10.14 9.05
CA GLY A 355 0.22 -11.17 8.04
C GLY A 355 -0.35 -10.73 6.69
N MET A 356 -0.82 -11.72 5.92
CA MET A 356 -1.51 -11.51 4.65
C MET A 356 -3.00 -11.81 4.80
N SER A 357 -3.86 -10.89 4.34
CA SER A 357 -5.31 -11.06 4.38
C SER A 357 -5.95 -11.35 3.03
N ASN A 358 -6.90 -12.29 2.99
CA ASN A 358 -7.79 -12.55 1.86
C ASN A 358 -9.23 -12.22 2.27
N MET A 359 -9.72 -11.07 1.78
CA MET A 359 -11.07 -10.61 2.06
C MET A 359 -12.10 -11.29 1.14
N TRP A 360 -13.36 -11.32 1.55
CA TRP A 360 -14.43 -11.98 0.79
C TRP A 360 -15.79 -11.32 1.04
N THR A 361 -16.74 -11.54 0.12
CA THR A 361 -18.12 -11.05 0.20
C THR A 361 -19.11 -12.16 -0.14
N TRP A 362 -20.31 -12.06 0.41
CA TRP A 362 -21.45 -12.91 0.07
C TRP A 362 -22.69 -12.04 -0.21
N LYS A 363 -23.82 -12.68 -0.56
CA LYS A 363 -25.14 -12.05 -0.60
C LYS A 363 -26.23 -13.10 -0.37
N GLU A 364 -27.46 -12.66 -0.17
CA GLU A 364 -28.64 -13.52 -0.26
C GLU A 364 -29.27 -13.44 -1.66
N THR A 365 -29.88 -14.54 -2.10
CA THR A 365 -30.72 -14.62 -3.30
C THR A 365 -32.19 -14.83 -2.95
N LYS A 366 -33.10 -14.68 -3.93
CA LYS A 366 -34.53 -14.97 -3.74
C LYS A 366 -34.80 -16.45 -3.47
N GLU A 367 -33.93 -17.32 -3.96
CA GLU A 367 -34.05 -18.78 -3.94
C GLU A 367 -32.92 -19.39 -3.12
N SER A 368 -33.13 -20.62 -2.65
CA SER A 368 -32.09 -21.46 -2.07
C SER A 368 -31.00 -21.78 -3.10
N ARG A 369 -29.74 -21.79 -2.67
CA ARG A 369 -28.58 -22.10 -3.51
C ARG A 369 -27.67 -23.06 -2.74
N PRO A 370 -27.51 -24.33 -3.17
CA PRO A 370 -26.64 -25.27 -2.48
C PRO A 370 -25.16 -24.86 -2.62
N PHE A 371 -24.33 -25.37 -1.71
CA PHE A 371 -22.86 -25.27 -1.80
C PHE A 371 -22.31 -26.66 -1.48
N PRO A 372 -21.35 -27.21 -2.26
CA PRO A 372 -20.82 -28.55 -2.03
C PRO A 372 -20.14 -28.66 -0.65
N ASN A 373 -20.09 -29.87 -0.08
CA ASN A 373 -19.30 -30.11 1.12
C ASN A 373 -17.80 -30.03 0.78
N VAL A 374 -17.00 -29.39 1.63
CA VAL A 374 -15.58 -29.08 1.38
C VAL A 374 -14.69 -29.62 2.51
N GLU A 375 -14.56 -30.94 2.58
CA GLU A 375 -13.85 -31.65 3.65
C GLU A 375 -12.34 -31.36 3.67
N TRP A 376 -11.79 -30.93 2.53
CA TRP A 376 -10.41 -30.44 2.39
C TRP A 376 -10.17 -29.08 3.06
N ALA A 377 -11.22 -28.31 3.38
CA ALA A 377 -11.10 -26.99 4.01
C ALA A 377 -10.71 -27.10 5.50
N LEU A 378 -10.73 -26.00 6.25
CA LEU A 378 -10.61 -26.07 7.72
C LEU A 378 -11.92 -26.57 8.33
N ASN A 379 -11.83 -27.44 9.35
CA ASN A 379 -12.99 -28.05 10.01
C ASN A 379 -13.59 -27.09 11.05
N LEU A 380 -14.15 -25.97 10.55
CA LEU A 380 -14.73 -24.90 11.36
C LEU A 380 -16.20 -25.16 11.66
N ASP A 381 -16.64 -24.72 12.82
CA ASP A 381 -18.02 -24.58 13.25
C ASP A 381 -18.29 -23.08 13.55
N MET A 382 -19.54 -22.70 13.85
CA MET A 382 -19.96 -21.30 13.83
C MET A 382 -19.29 -20.40 14.90
N GLU A 383 -18.69 -20.98 15.94
CA GLU A 383 -17.93 -20.26 16.97
C GLU A 383 -16.44 -20.05 16.64
N ASP A 384 -15.87 -20.75 15.65
CA ASP A 384 -14.44 -20.71 15.34
C ASP A 384 -14.02 -19.46 14.55
N PHE A 385 -14.97 -18.67 14.06
CA PHE A 385 -14.72 -17.47 13.29
C PHE A 385 -15.68 -16.34 13.68
N PRO A 386 -15.32 -15.06 13.44
CA PRO A 386 -16.26 -13.96 13.59
C PRO A 386 -17.29 -14.03 12.46
N TYR A 387 -18.57 -14.12 12.81
CA TYR A 387 -19.67 -14.14 11.84
C TYR A 387 -19.56 -12.96 10.85
N PRO A 388 -19.63 -13.19 9.52
CA PRO A 388 -19.39 -12.18 8.49
C PRO A 388 -20.57 -11.20 8.34
N GLN A 389 -20.75 -10.36 9.36
CA GLN A 389 -21.72 -9.27 9.38
C GLN A 389 -21.56 -8.34 8.17
N ARG A 390 -22.64 -7.65 7.77
CA ARG A 390 -22.66 -6.77 6.58
C ARG A 390 -22.22 -7.47 5.28
N PHE A 391 -22.45 -8.77 5.19
CA PHE A 391 -22.22 -9.60 4.01
C PHE A 391 -20.73 -9.73 3.59
N HIS A 392 -19.77 -9.55 4.50
CA HIS A 392 -18.34 -9.66 4.16
C HIS A 392 -17.42 -10.21 5.26
N GLY A 393 -16.34 -10.86 4.80
CA GLY A 393 -15.12 -11.10 5.57
C GLY A 393 -14.11 -9.99 5.28
N GLN A 394 -13.83 -9.15 6.27
CA GLN A 394 -12.97 -7.98 6.15
C GLN A 394 -11.49 -8.32 6.38
N TRP A 395 -10.65 -7.27 6.47
CA TRP A 395 -9.21 -7.29 6.68
C TRP A 395 -8.69 -8.28 7.74
N PHE A 396 -9.49 -8.67 8.74
CA PHE A 396 -9.06 -9.59 9.81
C PHE A 396 -8.99 -11.07 9.40
N TRP A 397 -9.48 -11.46 8.21
CA TRP A 397 -9.25 -12.80 7.65
C TRP A 397 -7.81 -12.85 7.12
N GLU A 398 -6.90 -13.28 7.99
CA GLU A 398 -5.47 -12.95 7.94
C GLU A 398 -4.63 -14.00 8.68
N SER A 399 -3.58 -14.50 8.02
CA SER A 399 -2.67 -15.53 8.53
C SER A 399 -1.20 -15.25 8.17
N GLY A 400 -0.30 -16.14 8.57
CA GLY A 400 1.13 -16.10 8.22
C GLY A 400 2.05 -15.37 9.20
N PHE A 401 1.55 -15.00 10.39
CA PHE A 401 2.26 -14.16 11.37
C PHE A 401 3.68 -14.64 11.73
N ASP A 402 3.89 -15.96 11.81
CA ASP A 402 5.17 -16.60 12.16
C ASP A 402 5.78 -17.41 10.99
N LYS A 403 5.41 -17.05 9.75
CA LYS A 403 5.90 -17.64 8.49
C LYS A 403 6.79 -16.63 7.75
N ASP A 404 7.61 -17.08 6.80
CA ASP A 404 8.46 -16.19 5.99
C ASP A 404 7.59 -15.28 5.08
N PRO A 405 7.63 -13.95 5.26
CA PRO A 405 6.71 -13.01 4.58
C PRO A 405 7.04 -12.77 3.10
N ILE A 406 7.95 -13.56 2.51
CA ILE A 406 8.22 -13.66 1.08
C ILE A 406 8.03 -15.11 0.62
N LYS A 407 8.72 -16.07 1.23
CA LYS A 407 8.79 -17.47 0.73
C LYS A 407 7.50 -18.26 0.95
N ASP A 408 6.79 -18.02 2.06
CA ASP A 408 5.60 -18.78 2.41
C ASP A 408 4.30 -18.16 1.86
N LEU A 409 4.37 -17.07 1.10
CA LEU A 409 3.19 -16.29 0.69
C LEU A 409 2.13 -17.11 -0.07
N GLU A 410 2.51 -18.05 -0.94
CA GLU A 410 1.51 -18.92 -1.61
C GLU A 410 0.78 -19.80 -0.59
N SER A 411 1.52 -20.37 0.37
CA SER A 411 1.00 -21.20 1.46
C SER A 411 0.08 -20.41 2.40
N MET A 412 0.42 -19.17 2.74
CA MET A 412 -0.45 -18.28 3.52
C MET A 412 -1.80 -18.01 2.83
N ARG A 413 -1.78 -17.74 1.52
CA ARG A 413 -3.01 -17.56 0.74
C ARG A 413 -3.82 -18.85 0.69
N ASP A 414 -3.17 -19.95 0.39
CA ASP A 414 -3.79 -21.27 0.28
C ASP A 414 -4.43 -21.67 1.64
N TRP A 415 -3.78 -21.36 2.77
CA TRP A 415 -4.37 -21.50 4.11
C TRP A 415 -5.58 -20.58 4.33
N ASN A 416 -5.50 -19.31 3.93
CA ASN A 416 -6.65 -18.40 3.99
C ASN A 416 -7.84 -18.91 3.16
N PHE A 417 -7.62 -19.50 1.98
CA PHE A 417 -8.68 -20.13 1.19
C PHE A 417 -9.33 -21.29 1.98
N ARG A 418 -8.54 -22.19 2.58
CA ARG A 418 -9.08 -23.28 3.41
C ARG A 418 -9.87 -22.75 4.61
N ALA A 419 -9.47 -21.63 5.21
CA ALA A 419 -10.19 -20.99 6.29
C ALA A 419 -11.54 -20.39 5.84
N VAL A 420 -11.55 -19.63 4.74
CA VAL A 420 -12.78 -19.01 4.21
C VAL A 420 -13.77 -20.07 3.72
N TYR A 421 -13.32 -21.06 2.96
CA TYR A 421 -14.20 -22.15 2.51
C TYR A 421 -14.68 -23.02 3.69
N GLY A 422 -13.87 -23.20 4.74
CA GLY A 422 -14.28 -23.91 5.96
C GLY A 422 -15.39 -23.19 6.72
N ALA A 423 -15.27 -21.87 6.87
CA ALA A 423 -16.28 -21.02 7.49
C ALA A 423 -17.57 -20.95 6.65
N TRP A 424 -17.43 -20.89 5.33
CA TRP A 424 -18.57 -20.95 4.41
C TRP A 424 -19.28 -22.31 4.46
N ASN A 425 -18.54 -23.42 4.62
CA ASN A 425 -19.12 -24.74 4.85
C ASN A 425 -19.89 -24.82 6.17
N ALA A 426 -19.36 -24.20 7.24
CA ALA A 426 -20.07 -24.09 8.52
C ALA A 426 -21.39 -23.33 8.38
N MET A 427 -21.40 -22.23 7.62
CA MET A 427 -22.59 -21.44 7.31
C MET A 427 -23.60 -22.21 6.43
N LYS A 428 -23.15 -22.91 5.39
CA LYS A 428 -24.02 -23.51 4.37
C LYS A 428 -24.50 -24.93 4.69
N ASN A 429 -23.64 -25.76 5.28
CA ASN A 429 -23.84 -27.21 5.35
C ASN A 429 -23.86 -27.78 6.77
N LYS A 430 -23.31 -27.06 7.76
CA LYS A 430 -23.38 -27.42 9.19
C LYS A 430 -24.41 -26.57 9.95
N GLY A 431 -24.19 -26.28 11.24
CA GLY A 431 -25.11 -25.55 12.13
C GLY A 431 -25.47 -24.11 11.75
N GLY A 432 -24.92 -23.55 10.67
CA GLY A 432 -25.44 -22.32 10.06
C GLY A 432 -26.58 -22.56 9.05
N LYS A 433 -26.72 -23.77 8.49
CA LYS A 433 -27.48 -24.09 7.26
C LYS A 433 -28.87 -23.47 7.19
N ASP A 434 -29.66 -23.63 8.25
CA ASP A 434 -31.06 -23.20 8.30
C ASP A 434 -31.25 -21.69 8.14
N LYS A 435 -30.19 -20.89 8.42
CA LYS A 435 -30.18 -19.43 8.28
C LYS A 435 -29.53 -18.95 6.97
N HIS A 436 -28.95 -19.84 6.17
CA HIS A 436 -28.13 -19.49 5.02
C HIS A 436 -28.49 -20.26 3.73
N ALA A 437 -29.67 -20.88 3.65
CA ALA A 437 -30.13 -21.59 2.44
C ALA A 437 -29.98 -20.72 1.17
N ASN A 438 -30.38 -19.45 1.24
CA ASN A 438 -30.30 -18.48 0.14
C ASN A 438 -28.96 -17.75 0.02
N ALA A 439 -27.98 -18.02 0.88
CA ALA A 439 -26.70 -17.31 0.89
C ALA A 439 -25.75 -17.85 -0.21
N VAL A 440 -25.08 -16.96 -0.94
CA VAL A 440 -24.07 -17.27 -1.97
C VAL A 440 -22.81 -16.42 -1.79
N LEU A 441 -21.65 -17.05 -1.87
CA LEU A 441 -20.35 -16.38 -1.92
C LEU A 441 -20.22 -15.66 -3.26
N THR A 442 -19.83 -14.37 -3.26
CA THR A 442 -19.86 -13.51 -4.45
C THR A 442 -18.50 -13.06 -4.93
N TRP A 443 -17.53 -12.97 -4.02
CA TRP A 443 -16.15 -12.66 -4.33
C TRP A 443 -15.23 -13.10 -3.18
N MET A 444 -14.02 -13.50 -3.50
CA MET A 444 -12.90 -13.64 -2.57
C MET A 444 -11.65 -13.13 -3.27
N ALA A 445 -10.79 -12.40 -2.58
CA ALA A 445 -9.51 -11.93 -3.11
C ALA A 445 -8.64 -13.13 -3.52
N TYR A 446 -8.44 -13.33 -4.83
CA TYR A 446 -7.68 -14.46 -5.39
C TYR A 446 -6.16 -14.33 -5.21
N ILE A 447 -5.71 -13.08 -5.02
CA ILE A 447 -4.41 -12.70 -4.47
C ILE A 447 -4.64 -12.05 -3.10
N GLY A 448 -3.73 -12.28 -2.15
CA GLY A 448 -3.84 -11.71 -0.80
C GLY A 448 -3.29 -10.29 -0.71
N GLY A 449 -3.52 -9.64 0.43
CA GLY A 449 -2.98 -8.32 0.75
C GLY A 449 -1.94 -8.34 1.89
N PRO A 450 -0.64 -8.57 1.60
CA PRO A 450 0.44 -8.49 2.58
C PRO A 450 0.53 -7.11 3.24
N ARG A 451 0.95 -7.10 4.52
CA ARG A 451 1.13 -5.87 5.32
C ARG A 451 2.59 -5.56 5.65
N GLU A 452 3.40 -6.60 5.76
CA GLU A 452 4.80 -6.55 6.21
C GLU A 452 5.64 -7.52 5.38
N SER A 453 6.95 -7.25 5.27
CA SER A 453 7.95 -8.20 4.77
C SER A 453 9.36 -7.62 5.02
N ARG A 454 10.06 -7.18 3.96
CA ARG A 454 11.38 -6.54 4.04
C ARG A 454 11.24 -5.01 4.20
N MET A 455 11.88 -4.44 5.20
CA MET A 455 12.03 -2.98 5.42
C MET A 455 13.49 -2.58 5.13
N LEU A 456 13.70 -1.74 4.11
CA LEU A 456 15.03 -1.27 3.69
C LEU A 456 15.66 -0.31 4.72
N ARG A 457 16.97 -0.09 4.62
CA ARG A 457 17.73 0.83 5.48
C ARG A 457 18.14 2.10 4.72
N GLY A 458 17.57 3.23 5.16
CA GLY A 458 18.07 4.57 4.87
C GLY A 458 18.95 5.08 6.03
N ASP A 459 19.28 6.37 6.00
CA ASP A 459 20.07 6.99 7.09
C ASP A 459 19.28 7.21 8.37
N VAL A 460 17.94 7.24 8.28
CA VAL A 460 17.03 7.28 9.43
C VAL A 460 16.11 6.07 9.38
N ILE A 461 16.09 5.28 10.45
CA ILE A 461 15.04 4.30 10.71
C ILE A 461 14.02 4.97 11.63
N LEU A 462 12.80 5.21 11.16
CA LEU A 462 11.74 5.75 12.02
C LEU A 462 11.21 4.66 12.97
N ARG A 463 11.20 4.95 14.27
CA ARG A 463 10.80 4.01 15.34
C ARG A 463 9.54 4.48 16.05
N ARG A 464 8.84 3.56 16.71
CA ARG A 464 7.69 3.88 17.59
C ARG A 464 7.96 5.04 18.56
N LYS A 465 9.13 5.06 19.20
CA LYS A 465 9.48 6.07 20.20
C LYS A 465 9.62 7.48 19.60
N ASP A 466 10.00 7.60 18.33
CA ASP A 466 10.17 8.90 17.68
C ASP A 466 8.80 9.51 17.38
N ILE A 467 7.85 8.67 16.96
CA ILE A 467 6.44 9.00 16.79
C ILE A 467 5.81 9.37 18.14
N ALA A 468 6.00 8.53 19.17
CA ALA A 468 5.39 8.71 20.48
C ALA A 468 5.88 9.96 21.22
N ASN A 469 7.18 10.26 21.11
CA ASN A 469 7.79 11.46 21.67
C ASN A 469 7.64 12.70 20.75
N LYS A 470 6.91 12.57 19.63
CA LYS A 470 6.70 13.64 18.63
C LYS A 470 8.00 14.31 18.15
N VAL A 471 9.05 13.52 17.94
CA VAL A 471 10.38 14.00 17.50
C VAL A 471 10.24 14.76 16.18
N ALA A 472 10.59 16.05 16.19
CA ALA A 472 10.59 16.89 15.00
C ALA A 472 11.87 16.65 14.17
N PHE A 473 11.75 15.93 13.05
CA PHE A 473 12.82 15.82 12.07
C PHE A 473 12.85 17.06 11.17
N PRO A 474 14.02 17.68 10.92
CA PRO A 474 14.13 18.84 10.00
C PRO A 474 13.60 18.55 8.58
N ASP A 475 13.80 17.31 8.12
CA ASP A 475 13.37 16.78 6.84
C ASP A 475 12.01 16.05 6.86
N GLY A 476 11.24 16.20 7.93
CA GLY A 476 9.89 15.64 8.08
C GLY A 476 8.94 16.18 7.01
N CYS A 477 8.48 15.31 6.09
CA CYS A 477 7.78 15.74 4.88
C CYS A 477 6.48 15.00 4.53
N VAL A 478 6.24 13.78 5.04
CA VAL A 478 4.99 13.04 4.78
C VAL A 478 4.17 12.90 6.06
N PRO A 479 2.97 13.48 6.17
CA PRO A 479 2.14 13.40 7.38
C PRO A 479 1.45 12.03 7.49
N SER A 480 1.97 11.13 8.33
CA SER A 480 1.28 9.88 8.66
C SER A 480 0.18 10.12 9.69
N THR A 481 -1.09 10.03 9.29
CA THR A 481 -2.25 10.35 10.16
C THR A 481 -3.04 9.13 10.63
N TRP A 482 -2.59 7.91 10.35
CA TRP A 482 -3.20 6.70 10.90
C TRP A 482 -2.61 6.38 12.27
N SER A 483 -3.39 5.78 13.17
CA SER A 483 -2.84 5.20 14.41
C SER A 483 -1.77 4.15 14.07
N ILE A 484 -0.86 3.86 15.00
CA ILE A 484 -0.02 2.67 14.86
C ILE A 484 -0.95 1.46 15.00
N ASP A 485 -1.14 0.75 13.90
CA ASP A 485 -2.15 -0.30 13.72
C ASP A 485 -1.43 -1.63 13.46
N LEU A 486 -1.34 -2.47 14.50
CA LEU A 486 -0.60 -3.73 14.47
C LEU A 486 -1.56 -4.91 14.60
N HIS A 487 -1.37 -5.90 13.73
CA HIS A 487 -2.28 -7.04 13.58
C HIS A 487 -1.68 -8.27 14.28
N TYR A 488 -2.42 -8.86 15.21
CA TYR A 488 -2.00 -10.03 15.96
C TYR A 488 -3.08 -11.12 15.97
N PRO A 489 -2.73 -12.41 16.12
CA PRO A 489 -3.72 -13.49 16.26
C PRO A 489 -4.78 -13.22 17.32
N LYS A 490 -6.07 -13.37 16.96
CA LYS A 490 -7.18 -13.19 17.88
C LYS A 490 -7.45 -14.49 18.65
N LYS A 491 -6.80 -14.64 19.81
CA LYS A 491 -6.84 -15.81 20.73
C LYS A 491 -8.19 -16.57 20.83
N GLN A 492 -9.33 -15.87 20.78
CA GLN A 492 -10.67 -16.46 20.74
C GLN A 492 -10.84 -17.57 19.69
N TYR A 493 -10.25 -17.38 18.50
CA TYR A 493 -10.42 -18.23 17.31
C TYR A 493 -9.22 -19.13 17.03
N MET A 494 -8.22 -19.13 17.91
CA MET A 494 -7.01 -19.97 17.78
C MET A 494 -7.23 -21.42 18.25
N LYS A 495 -8.39 -21.75 18.85
CA LYS A 495 -8.62 -22.99 19.59
C LYS A 495 -8.34 -24.27 18.79
N LYS A 496 -8.81 -24.34 17.54
CA LYS A 496 -8.61 -25.50 16.65
C LYS A 496 -7.30 -25.45 15.86
N TYR A 497 -6.72 -24.25 15.71
CA TYR A 497 -5.57 -23.99 14.85
C TYR A 497 -4.63 -22.96 15.52
N PRO A 498 -3.91 -23.37 16.59
CA PRO A 498 -3.07 -22.46 17.38
C PRO A 498 -1.79 -22.04 16.64
N GLU A 499 -1.17 -22.96 15.89
CA GLU A 499 0.10 -22.73 15.17
C GLU A 499 -0.08 -21.95 13.86
N ASP A 500 -1.27 -22.02 13.25
CA ASP A 500 -1.62 -21.38 11.99
C ASP A 500 -2.96 -20.61 12.10
N PRO A 501 -3.01 -19.53 12.91
CA PRO A 501 -4.21 -18.74 13.09
C PRO A 501 -4.57 -17.96 11.81
N PHE A 502 -5.87 -17.84 11.54
CA PHE A 502 -6.43 -17.22 10.34
C PHE A 502 -7.36 -16.01 10.62
N ILE A 503 -7.50 -15.62 11.90
CA ILE A 503 -8.22 -14.40 12.30
C ILE A 503 -7.31 -13.49 13.13
N SER A 504 -7.09 -12.27 12.67
CA SER A 504 -6.34 -11.23 13.39
C SER A 504 -7.24 -10.35 14.26
N LYS A 505 -6.60 -9.53 15.09
CA LYS A 505 -7.16 -8.33 15.73
C LYS A 505 -6.20 -7.16 15.52
N ALA A 506 -6.74 -5.98 15.25
CA ALA A 506 -5.98 -4.74 15.28
C ALA A 506 -5.72 -4.31 16.73
N VAL A 507 -4.50 -3.87 17.02
CA VAL A 507 -4.09 -3.25 18.28
C VAL A 507 -3.57 -1.85 17.94
N PHE A 508 -4.30 -0.84 18.43
CA PHE A 508 -4.06 0.56 18.11
C PHE A 508 -3.25 1.27 19.19
N ASP A 509 -2.04 1.71 18.86
CA ASP A 509 -1.37 2.79 19.59
C ASP A 509 -1.81 4.15 19.00
N ARG A 510 -2.34 4.99 19.90
CA ARG A 510 -2.96 6.29 19.58
C ARG A 510 -2.02 7.48 19.75
N SER A 511 -0.72 7.27 19.94
CA SER A 511 0.28 8.35 20.01
C SER A 511 0.41 9.17 18.72
N VAL A 512 0.00 8.63 17.57
CA VAL A 512 -0.11 9.42 16.33
C VAL A 512 -1.29 10.38 16.41
N ASP A 513 -1.01 11.68 16.22
CA ASP A 513 -2.02 12.70 16.01
C ASP A 513 -2.77 12.41 14.69
N ARG A 514 -4.04 11.97 14.79
CA ARG A 514 -4.87 11.64 13.62
C ARG A 514 -5.39 12.87 12.86
N LYS A 515 -5.22 14.09 13.37
CA LYS A 515 -5.59 15.35 12.70
C LYS A 515 -4.41 15.92 11.92
N ARG A 516 -3.28 16.10 12.62
CA ARG A 516 -2.05 16.77 12.15
C ARG A 516 -1.11 15.80 11.42
N GLY A 517 -1.05 14.55 11.88
CA GLY A 517 -0.09 13.55 11.42
C GLY A 517 1.29 13.64 12.08
N TYR A 518 2.06 12.57 11.95
CA TYR A 518 3.49 12.58 12.26
C TYR A 518 4.31 12.71 10.95
N PRO A 519 5.18 13.73 10.79
CA PRO A 519 5.92 13.96 9.55
C PRO A 519 7.11 12.99 9.42
N ILE A 520 6.99 12.00 8.55
CA ILE A 520 8.06 11.04 8.23
C ILE A 520 9.24 11.79 7.59
N PRO A 521 10.49 11.59 8.04
CA PRO A 521 11.67 12.21 7.45
C PRO A 521 11.98 11.66 6.06
N TYR A 522 12.42 12.54 5.15
CA TYR A 522 12.86 12.20 3.81
C TYR A 522 13.93 11.10 3.78
N ARG A 523 14.83 11.08 4.78
CA ARG A 523 15.88 10.06 4.96
C ARG A 523 15.38 8.62 5.18
N CYS A 524 14.07 8.39 5.30
CA CYS A 524 13.47 7.06 5.25
C CYS A 524 13.18 6.55 3.82
N PHE A 525 13.33 7.38 2.78
CA PHE A 525 12.87 7.10 1.40
C PHE A 525 13.99 6.80 0.39
N TYR A 526 15.23 6.58 0.83
CA TYR A 526 16.33 6.12 -0.02
C TYR A 526 17.22 5.08 0.68
N SER A 527 17.88 4.22 -0.11
CA SER A 527 18.83 3.23 0.40
C SER A 527 20.12 3.90 0.88
N ARG A 528 20.61 3.51 2.07
CA ARG A 528 21.86 4.03 2.62
C ARG A 528 23.10 3.55 1.84
N ASN A 529 23.03 2.38 1.19
CA ASN A 529 24.17 1.70 0.57
C ASN A 529 24.05 1.48 -0.96
N VAL A 530 22.87 1.62 -1.56
CA VAL A 530 22.68 1.60 -3.03
C VAL A 530 22.40 3.04 -3.50
N PRO A 531 23.39 3.78 -4.02
CA PRO A 531 23.34 5.24 -4.01
C PRO A 531 22.21 5.89 -4.83
N ASN A 532 21.71 5.23 -5.87
CA ASN A 532 20.65 5.75 -6.77
C ASN A 532 19.29 5.04 -6.59
N LEU A 533 19.07 4.39 -5.44
CA LEU A 533 17.80 3.71 -5.12
C LEU A 533 16.96 4.50 -4.10
N PHE A 534 15.81 4.98 -4.56
CA PHE A 534 14.68 5.40 -3.75
C PHE A 534 13.81 4.22 -3.31
N MET A 535 12.98 4.43 -2.30
CA MET A 535 11.99 3.45 -1.81
C MET A 535 10.75 4.16 -1.22
N ALA A 536 9.56 3.63 -1.51
CA ALA A 536 8.29 4.21 -1.05
C ALA A 536 7.21 3.14 -0.77
N GLY A 537 6.26 3.45 0.11
CA GLY A 537 5.23 2.52 0.55
C GLY A 537 5.69 1.64 1.72
N ARG A 538 5.48 0.32 1.64
CA ARG A 538 5.72 -0.58 2.80
C ARG A 538 7.19 -0.88 3.08
N CYS A 539 8.07 -0.77 2.09
CA CYS A 539 9.48 -1.14 2.17
C CYS A 539 10.40 -0.06 2.77
N ILE A 540 9.86 1.10 3.18
CA ILE A 540 10.66 2.23 3.67
C ILE A 540 11.36 1.96 5.02
N SER A 541 12.25 2.86 5.42
CA SER A 541 13.09 2.63 6.59
C SER A 541 12.41 2.86 7.94
N VAL A 542 11.80 1.80 8.46
CA VAL A 542 11.04 1.80 9.72
C VAL A 542 11.32 0.57 10.59
N THR A 543 10.83 0.59 11.83
CA THR A 543 10.61 -0.61 12.65
C THR A 543 9.22 -1.22 12.39
N HIS A 544 9.02 -2.48 12.81
CA HIS A 544 7.73 -3.19 12.72
C HIS A 544 6.56 -2.36 13.27
N GLU A 545 6.73 -1.70 14.42
CA GLU A 545 5.64 -0.91 15.02
C GLU A 545 5.37 0.39 14.23
N ALA A 546 6.42 1.05 13.74
CA ALA A 546 6.27 2.25 12.92
C ALA A 546 5.65 1.94 11.55
N LEU A 547 5.91 0.75 10.98
CA LEU A 547 5.22 0.24 9.79
C LEU A 547 3.69 0.29 9.97
N GLY A 548 3.20 0.02 11.17
CA GLY A 548 1.77 0.03 11.53
C GLY A 548 1.03 1.34 11.25
N THR A 549 1.70 2.51 11.22
CA THR A 549 1.08 3.79 10.80
C THR A 549 1.40 4.14 9.35
N VAL A 550 2.66 3.94 8.91
CA VAL A 550 3.11 4.45 7.60
C VAL A 550 2.63 3.62 6.41
N ARG A 551 2.31 2.33 6.59
CA ARG A 551 1.95 1.39 5.50
C ARG A 551 0.63 1.70 4.77
N VAL A 552 -0.12 2.69 5.23
CA VAL A 552 -1.48 2.99 4.76
C VAL A 552 -1.46 3.71 3.41
N MET A 553 -2.36 3.33 2.51
CA MET A 553 -2.28 3.63 1.06
C MET A 553 -2.08 5.11 0.72
N LYS A 554 -2.81 6.06 1.33
CA LYS A 554 -2.63 7.50 1.03
C LYS A 554 -1.30 8.02 1.58
N THR A 555 -0.86 7.54 2.74
CA THR A 555 0.49 7.84 3.29
C THR A 555 1.59 7.31 2.37
N GLY A 556 1.48 6.06 1.92
CA GLY A 556 2.41 5.45 0.96
C GLY A 556 2.45 6.20 -0.37
N GLY A 557 1.30 6.66 -0.86
CA GLY A 557 1.23 7.54 -2.02
C GLY A 557 1.96 8.87 -1.83
N MET A 558 1.80 9.51 -0.67
CA MET A 558 2.52 10.75 -0.33
C MET A 558 4.04 10.56 -0.26
N MET A 559 4.54 9.41 0.21
CA MET A 559 5.97 9.06 0.09
C MET A 559 6.42 9.02 -1.37
N GLY A 560 5.59 8.43 -2.23
CA GLY A 560 5.79 8.44 -3.68
C GLY A 560 5.90 9.86 -4.22
N GLU A 561 4.95 10.74 -3.91
CA GLU A 561 5.00 12.15 -4.35
C GLU A 561 6.29 12.86 -3.91
N VAL A 562 6.77 12.62 -2.69
CA VAL A 562 8.06 13.16 -2.23
C VAL A 562 9.23 12.55 -3.02
N VAL A 563 9.25 11.24 -3.27
CA VAL A 563 10.28 10.57 -4.08
C VAL A 563 10.31 11.10 -5.51
N GLY A 564 9.16 11.37 -6.13
CA GLY A 564 9.11 11.92 -7.49
C GLY A 564 9.63 13.36 -7.58
N LYS A 565 9.27 14.21 -6.60
CA LYS A 565 9.84 15.56 -6.45
C LYS A 565 11.36 15.51 -6.19
N ALA A 566 11.83 14.58 -5.36
CA ALA A 566 13.25 14.42 -5.08
C ALA A 566 14.05 13.85 -6.26
N ALA A 567 13.47 12.95 -7.06
CA ALA A 567 14.10 12.44 -8.28
C ALA A 567 14.37 13.57 -9.28
N ALA A 568 13.46 14.55 -9.40
CA ALA A 568 13.69 15.74 -10.23
C ALA A 568 14.88 16.58 -9.73
N VAL A 569 15.07 16.72 -8.41
CA VAL A 569 16.25 17.39 -7.83
C VAL A 569 17.53 16.60 -8.14
N CYS A 570 17.51 15.26 -8.08
CA CYS A 570 18.65 14.43 -8.45
C CYS A 570 19.10 14.62 -9.91
N ILE A 571 18.17 14.74 -10.86
CA ILE A 571 18.51 14.98 -12.27
C ILE A 571 19.03 16.41 -12.48
N ASP A 572 18.28 17.40 -11.98
CA ASP A 572 18.58 18.84 -12.08
C ASP A 572 19.96 19.20 -11.49
N GLN A 573 20.29 18.64 -10.33
CA GLN A 573 21.54 18.90 -9.61
C GLN A 573 22.61 17.82 -9.87
N GLN A 574 22.36 16.88 -10.80
CA GLN A 574 23.22 15.73 -11.12
C GLN A 574 23.68 14.91 -9.88
N CYS A 575 22.85 14.90 -8.84
CA CYS A 575 23.16 14.36 -7.53
C CYS A 575 22.42 13.04 -7.25
N ASN A 576 22.62 12.49 -6.05
CA ASN A 576 21.99 11.22 -5.65
C ASN A 576 20.96 11.45 -4.51
N PRO A 577 20.02 10.52 -4.27
CA PRO A 577 19.03 10.60 -3.20
C PRO A 577 19.54 11.08 -1.82
N ARG A 578 20.76 10.72 -1.41
CA ARG A 578 21.36 11.20 -0.14
C ARG A 578 21.76 12.68 -0.24
N ALA A 579 22.34 13.10 -1.36
CA ALA A 579 22.74 14.49 -1.63
C ALA A 579 21.56 15.48 -1.63
N VAL A 580 20.36 15.02 -1.99
CA VAL A 580 19.12 15.81 -1.87
C VAL A 580 18.82 16.19 -0.41
N TYR A 581 19.26 15.41 0.59
CA TYR A 581 19.19 15.82 2.00
C TYR A 581 20.39 16.67 2.43
N THR A 582 21.62 16.26 2.12
CA THR A 582 22.82 16.91 2.67
C THR A 582 23.09 18.28 2.05
N ASP A 583 22.81 18.45 0.75
CA ASP A 583 23.33 19.56 -0.04
C ASP A 583 22.19 20.37 -0.70
N HIS A 584 21.14 19.70 -1.22
CA HIS A 584 20.09 20.31 -2.04
C HIS A 584 18.69 20.37 -1.40
N TYR A 585 18.56 20.20 -0.07
CA TYR A 585 17.23 20.06 0.56
C TYR A 585 16.30 21.27 0.32
N LYS A 586 16.85 22.48 0.20
CA LYS A 586 16.09 23.70 -0.14
C LYS A 586 15.39 23.61 -1.50
N GLU A 587 15.96 22.90 -2.46
CA GLU A 587 15.34 22.69 -3.78
C GLU A 587 14.19 21.70 -3.68
N LEU A 588 14.34 20.65 -2.86
CA LEU A 588 13.23 19.77 -2.51
C LEU A 588 12.12 20.55 -1.78
N GLU A 589 12.42 21.41 -0.79
CA GLU A 589 11.41 22.23 -0.10
C GLU A 589 10.59 23.10 -1.07
N LYS A 590 11.23 23.73 -2.07
CA LYS A 590 10.54 24.49 -3.12
C LYS A 590 9.54 23.62 -3.90
N LEU A 591 9.90 22.38 -4.23
CA LEU A 591 9.01 21.45 -4.93
C LEU A 591 7.93 20.85 -4.02
N LEU A 592 8.22 20.61 -2.73
CA LEU A 592 7.23 20.18 -1.74
C LEU A 592 6.14 21.24 -1.50
N ALA A 593 6.49 22.52 -1.63
CA ALA A 593 5.56 23.64 -1.55
C ALA A 593 4.67 23.84 -2.79
N ARG A 594 4.96 23.18 -3.94
CA ARG A 594 4.11 23.26 -5.15
C ARG A 594 2.87 22.36 -5.07
N LYS A 595 1.78 22.83 -5.65
CA LYS A 595 0.50 22.12 -5.79
C LYS A 595 0.67 20.85 -6.62
N GLY A 596 -0.11 19.81 -6.32
CA GLY A 596 -0.03 18.54 -7.05
C GLY A 596 -0.31 18.66 -8.55
N ILE A 597 -1.06 19.69 -8.96
CA ILE A 597 -1.47 19.96 -10.36
C ILE A 597 -0.50 20.84 -11.16
N GLU A 598 0.56 21.38 -10.53
CA GLU A 598 1.63 22.09 -11.22
C GLU A 598 2.56 21.09 -11.92
N ARG A 599 2.97 21.40 -13.16
CA ARG A 599 3.85 20.55 -13.97
C ARG A 599 4.75 21.35 -14.91
N ARG A 600 5.83 20.73 -15.39
CA ARG A 600 6.75 21.19 -16.45
C ARG A 600 7.17 20.01 -17.32
N ASP A 601 7.44 20.25 -18.60
CA ASP A 601 7.62 19.15 -19.57
C ASP A 601 9.04 18.56 -19.59
N THR A 602 10.04 19.35 -19.18
CA THR A 602 11.44 18.96 -18.92
C THR A 602 11.90 19.52 -17.57
N ILE A 603 13.11 19.15 -17.12
CA ILE A 603 13.70 19.63 -15.87
C ILE A 603 13.96 21.14 -15.89
N GLU A 604 14.31 21.70 -17.05
CA GLU A 604 14.61 23.12 -17.26
C GLU A 604 13.33 23.94 -17.53
N GLY A 605 12.19 23.25 -17.73
CA GLY A 605 10.94 23.83 -18.18
C GLY A 605 10.24 24.73 -17.14
N SER A 606 9.54 25.75 -17.64
CA SER A 606 8.66 26.58 -16.83
C SER A 606 7.45 25.81 -16.30
N PHE A 607 7.06 26.07 -15.05
CA PHE A 607 5.89 25.46 -14.44
C PHE A 607 4.57 26.06 -14.96
N TYR A 608 3.61 25.19 -15.27
CA TYR A 608 2.26 25.54 -15.70
C TYR A 608 1.21 24.62 -15.06
N ILE A 609 -0.07 24.94 -15.26
CA ILE A 609 -1.22 24.12 -14.86
C ILE A 609 -2.08 23.92 -16.12
N ARG A 610 -2.44 22.66 -16.43
CA ARG A 610 -3.32 22.37 -17.58
C ARG A 610 -4.75 22.88 -17.31
N LYS A 611 -5.45 23.34 -18.34
CA LYS A 611 -6.83 23.85 -18.27
C LYS A 611 -7.85 22.82 -17.74
N ASP A 612 -7.57 21.53 -17.90
CA ASP A 612 -8.38 20.39 -17.44
C ASP A 612 -7.97 19.86 -16.05
N SER A 613 -7.00 20.49 -15.37
CA SER A 613 -6.58 20.07 -14.03
C SER A 613 -7.73 20.23 -13.03
N LYS A 614 -8.21 19.10 -12.48
CA LYS A 614 -9.23 19.03 -11.42
C LYS A 614 -8.79 19.85 -10.21
N GLN A 615 -9.39 21.02 -10.00
CA GLN A 615 -9.12 21.80 -8.79
C GLN A 615 -9.71 21.10 -7.56
N LEU A 616 -8.86 20.84 -6.58
CA LEU A 616 -9.27 20.40 -5.25
C LEU A 616 -9.77 21.61 -4.45
N PRO A 617 -10.72 21.44 -3.51
CA PRO A 617 -11.09 22.50 -2.58
C PRO A 617 -9.85 23.08 -1.88
N PRO A 618 -9.85 24.35 -1.44
CA PRO A 618 -8.72 24.96 -0.74
C PRO A 618 -8.22 24.08 0.41
N VAL A 619 -6.92 24.12 0.70
CA VAL A 619 -6.43 23.58 1.98
C VAL A 619 -6.90 24.53 3.06
N ILE A 620 -8.09 24.26 3.60
CA ILE A 620 -8.52 24.83 4.86
C ILE A 620 -7.85 23.97 5.93
N ASP A 621 -6.69 24.41 6.41
CA ASP A 621 -6.15 23.86 7.64
C ASP A 621 -7.22 23.95 8.72
N ALA A 622 -7.51 22.81 9.36
CA ALA A 622 -8.63 22.74 10.29
C ALA A 622 -8.42 23.69 11.49
N TYR A 623 -7.15 23.89 11.83
CA TYR A 623 -6.61 24.65 12.95
C TYR A 623 -5.47 25.56 12.47
N ILE A 624 -5.07 26.51 13.31
CA ILE A 624 -3.90 27.37 13.14
C ILE A 624 -3.00 27.14 14.35
N ASP A 625 -1.70 26.92 14.14
CA ASP A 625 -0.77 26.69 15.25
C ASP A 625 -0.54 28.01 16.03
N PRO A 626 -0.76 28.06 17.36
CA PRO A 626 -0.53 29.27 18.14
C PRO A 626 0.90 29.83 18.01
N ALA A 627 1.89 28.95 17.80
CA ALA A 627 3.30 29.32 17.75
C ALA A 627 3.73 29.96 16.41
N THR A 628 2.87 29.99 15.38
CA THR A 628 3.16 30.70 14.12
C THR A 628 2.51 32.08 14.04
N LEU A 629 1.72 32.45 15.04
CA LEU A 629 1.07 33.75 15.14
C LEU A 629 1.97 34.75 15.91
N PRO A 630 1.97 36.04 15.55
CA PRO A 630 2.80 37.04 16.24
C PRO A 630 2.24 37.38 17.64
N GLY A 631 3.14 37.79 18.54
CA GLY A 631 2.80 38.15 19.92
C GLY A 631 2.56 36.94 20.83
N LEU A 632 2.00 37.17 22.00
CA LEU A 632 1.60 36.10 22.93
C LEU A 632 0.19 35.62 22.55
N VAL A 633 0.08 34.36 22.12
CA VAL A 633 -1.21 33.73 21.79
C VAL A 633 -1.54 32.64 22.82
N ILE A 634 -2.77 32.67 23.35
CA ILE A 634 -3.24 31.73 24.36
C ILE A 634 -4.53 31.07 23.88
N ASP A 635 -4.37 29.80 23.51
CA ASP A 635 -5.38 28.85 23.03
C ASP A 635 -6.28 28.30 24.15
N ASP A 636 -7.46 27.76 23.82
CA ASP A 636 -8.40 27.23 24.83
C ASP A 636 -7.91 25.93 25.53
N GLU A 637 -6.93 25.21 24.97
CA GLU A 637 -6.22 24.12 25.63
C GLU A 637 -4.97 24.55 26.41
N HIS A 638 -4.60 25.85 26.41
CA HIS A 638 -3.39 26.31 27.09
C HIS A 638 -3.52 26.25 28.63
N ASN A 639 -2.45 25.86 29.33
CA ASN A 639 -2.43 25.65 30.79
C ASN A 639 -2.86 26.88 31.62
N ASN A 640 -2.83 28.09 31.05
CA ASN A 640 -3.25 29.32 31.72
C ASN A 640 -4.76 29.63 31.55
N VAL A 641 -5.52 28.77 30.86
CA VAL A 641 -6.96 28.92 30.69
C VAL A 641 -7.71 28.22 31.82
N GLN A 642 -8.60 28.97 32.49
CA GLN A 642 -9.51 28.43 33.50
C GLN A 642 -10.96 28.49 33.02
N PHE A 643 -11.65 27.35 33.09
CA PHE A 643 -13.07 27.24 32.77
C PHE A 643 -13.94 27.34 34.02
N VAL A 644 -15.09 28.00 33.88
CA VAL A 644 -16.22 27.96 34.81
C VAL A 644 -17.42 27.40 34.05
N GLY A 645 -18.12 26.43 34.65
CA GLY A 645 -19.20 25.71 33.98
C GLY A 645 -18.70 24.70 32.92
N LYS A 646 -19.63 23.98 32.29
CA LYS A 646 -19.30 22.95 31.29
C LYS A 646 -19.37 23.53 29.87
N TRP A 647 -18.21 23.68 29.24
CA TRP A 647 -18.12 24.04 27.81
C TRP A 647 -18.14 22.79 26.92
N THR A 648 -18.50 22.96 25.65
CA THR A 648 -18.51 21.89 24.63
C THR A 648 -17.39 22.14 23.62
N LYS A 649 -16.48 21.17 23.44
CA LYS A 649 -15.47 21.22 22.37
C LYS A 649 -16.13 21.02 21.01
N GLY A 650 -15.62 21.70 19.98
CA GLY A 650 -16.16 21.66 18.62
C GLY A 650 -15.08 21.89 17.57
N GLU A 651 -15.29 21.29 16.39
CA GLU A 651 -14.34 21.34 15.27
C GLU A 651 -15.03 21.56 13.92
N GLY A 652 -16.32 21.95 13.94
CA GLY A 652 -17.17 22.02 12.74
C GLY A 652 -16.90 23.26 11.90
N LEU A 653 -16.76 24.42 12.56
CA LEU A 653 -16.18 25.61 11.94
C LEU A 653 -14.66 25.37 11.82
N LYS A 654 -14.04 25.74 10.69
CA LYS A 654 -12.61 25.51 10.42
C LYS A 654 -11.83 26.82 10.48
N GLY A 655 -10.53 26.72 10.76
CA GLY A 655 -9.68 27.88 11.00
C GLY A 655 -9.79 28.42 12.44
N TYR A 656 -10.06 27.52 13.40
CA TYR A 656 -9.81 27.79 14.82
C TYR A 656 -8.30 27.79 15.11
N ILE A 657 -7.90 28.22 16.30
CA ILE A 657 -6.51 28.14 16.76
C ILE A 657 -6.32 26.84 17.57
N GLY A 658 -5.09 26.36 17.73
CA GLY A 658 -4.79 25.20 18.57
C GLY A 658 -5.29 23.87 18.02
N ASN A 659 -6.29 23.26 18.67
CA ASN A 659 -6.75 21.89 18.37
C ASN A 659 -8.27 21.75 18.17
N HIS A 660 -9.06 22.71 18.65
CA HIS A 660 -10.51 22.82 18.50
C HIS A 660 -10.93 24.22 18.95
N TYR A 661 -12.22 24.46 19.09
CA TYR A 661 -12.76 25.58 19.87
C TYR A 661 -13.77 25.09 20.90
N VAL A 662 -14.04 25.88 21.93
CA VAL A 662 -15.16 25.65 22.84
C VAL A 662 -16.38 26.52 22.53
N TYR A 663 -17.56 26.03 22.87
CA TYR A 663 -18.79 26.81 22.86
C TYR A 663 -19.74 26.44 24.00
N HIS A 664 -20.59 27.40 24.39
CA HIS A 664 -21.68 27.18 25.34
C HIS A 664 -22.92 28.00 24.95
N GLY A 665 -24.10 27.53 25.36
CA GLY A 665 -25.38 28.16 25.05
C GLY A 665 -25.88 29.10 26.15
N LYS A 666 -27.18 29.42 26.08
CA LYS A 666 -27.92 30.10 27.15
C LYS A 666 -28.10 29.21 28.39
N GLY A 667 -28.54 29.80 29.49
CA GLY A 667 -28.94 29.08 30.70
C GLY A 667 -27.85 29.05 31.76
N LYS A 668 -27.33 27.86 32.08
CA LYS A 668 -26.34 27.69 33.18
C LYS A 668 -25.11 28.57 32.95
N LYS A 669 -24.61 29.19 34.04
CA LYS A 669 -23.44 30.07 34.00
C LYS A 669 -22.21 29.32 33.46
N ALA A 670 -21.57 29.91 32.46
CA ALA A 670 -20.31 29.47 31.90
C ALA A 670 -19.39 30.69 31.65
N GLU A 671 -18.11 30.54 31.97
CA GLU A 671 -17.05 31.51 31.68
C GLU A 671 -15.78 30.80 31.23
N ILE A 672 -14.93 31.49 30.48
CA ILE A 672 -13.57 31.08 30.13
C ILE A 672 -12.63 32.25 30.43
N HIS A 673 -11.57 31.97 31.18
CA HIS A 673 -10.62 32.95 31.73
C HIS A 673 -9.24 32.67 31.13
N PHE A 674 -8.84 33.43 30.12
CA PHE A 674 -7.51 33.38 29.55
C PHE A 674 -6.57 34.26 30.40
N LYS A 675 -5.64 33.66 31.15
CA LYS A 675 -4.71 34.39 32.04
C LYS A 675 -3.35 34.57 31.39
N PHE A 676 -2.71 35.72 31.63
CA PHE A 676 -1.35 35.99 31.16
C PHE A 676 -0.60 37.01 32.03
N GLN A 677 0.67 37.18 31.71
CA GLN A 677 1.55 38.27 32.12
C GLN A 677 2.20 38.83 30.83
N VAL A 678 2.84 39.99 30.92
CA VAL A 678 3.64 40.55 29.83
C VAL A 678 5.09 40.72 30.27
N ASP A 679 6.04 40.46 29.37
CA ASP A 679 7.48 40.50 29.67
C ASP A 679 8.03 41.94 29.80
N GLN A 680 7.27 42.93 29.39
CA GLN A 680 7.59 44.36 29.47
C GLN A 680 6.33 45.15 29.86
N SER A 681 6.49 46.19 30.69
CA SER A 681 5.40 47.15 30.94
C SER A 681 5.17 47.99 29.69
N GLY A 682 3.93 48.13 29.24
CA GLY A 682 3.64 48.86 28.01
C GLY A 682 2.19 48.80 27.57
N LYS A 683 1.98 49.24 26.33
CA LYS A 683 0.69 49.36 25.66
C LYS A 683 0.53 48.19 24.69
N TYR A 684 -0.58 47.48 24.77
CA TYR A 684 -0.82 46.23 24.04
C TYR A 684 -2.21 46.18 23.41
N GLU A 685 -2.29 45.74 22.16
CA GLU A 685 -3.56 45.37 21.54
C GLU A 685 -4.00 43.99 22.04
N VAL A 686 -5.24 43.88 22.53
CA VAL A 686 -5.84 42.63 22.96
C VAL A 686 -6.83 42.16 21.90
N ARG A 687 -6.60 40.99 21.32
CA ARG A 687 -7.47 40.37 20.30
C ARG A 687 -8.09 39.07 20.80
N LEU A 688 -9.27 38.76 20.28
CA LEU A 688 -10.01 37.51 20.54
C LEU A 688 -10.36 36.81 19.23
N ALA A 689 -10.08 35.52 19.12
CA ALA A 689 -10.52 34.68 18.00
C ALA A 689 -11.91 34.08 18.25
N TYR A 690 -12.71 33.92 17.19
CA TYR A 690 -13.94 33.11 17.21
C TYR A 690 -14.44 32.70 15.81
N GLY A 691 -15.06 31.53 15.72
CA GLY A 691 -15.78 31.05 14.55
C GLY A 691 -17.21 31.60 14.47
N HIS A 692 -17.42 32.56 13.56
CA HIS A 692 -18.74 33.12 13.28
C HIS A 692 -19.74 32.11 12.72
N HIS A 693 -21.01 32.20 13.14
CA HIS A 693 -22.11 31.41 12.58
C HIS A 693 -23.48 31.98 12.99
N LYS A 694 -24.55 31.70 12.22
CA LYS A 694 -25.90 32.26 12.44
C LYS A 694 -26.56 31.94 13.79
N ASN A 695 -26.11 30.90 14.49
CA ASN A 695 -26.60 30.54 15.84
C ASN A 695 -25.76 31.12 17.00
N ARG A 696 -24.76 31.95 16.72
CA ARG A 696 -23.94 32.60 17.74
C ARG A 696 -24.68 33.74 18.41
N ALA A 697 -24.15 34.21 19.54
CA ALA A 697 -24.64 35.40 20.22
C ALA A 697 -24.21 36.69 19.49
N THR A 698 -25.05 37.72 19.54
CA THR A 698 -24.79 39.08 19.02
C THR A 698 -24.18 40.00 20.08
N ASN A 699 -24.18 39.57 21.33
CA ASN A 699 -23.92 40.40 22.51
C ASN A 699 -22.95 39.77 23.51
N THR A 700 -22.09 38.83 23.09
CA THR A 700 -21.16 38.08 23.96
C THR A 700 -20.31 39.02 24.81
N PRO A 701 -20.45 39.03 26.15
CA PRO A 701 -19.62 39.86 27.03
C PRO A 701 -18.20 39.29 27.15
N VAL A 702 -17.21 40.14 26.88
CA VAL A 702 -15.78 39.87 27.03
C VAL A 702 -15.18 40.96 27.89
N THR A 703 -14.60 40.57 29.02
CA THR A 703 -14.11 41.47 30.08
C THR A 703 -12.60 41.37 30.17
N ILE A 704 -11.91 42.49 29.97
CA ILE A 704 -10.46 42.61 30.05
C ILE A 704 -10.13 43.25 31.41
N ARG A 705 -9.26 42.59 32.19
CA ARG A 705 -8.67 43.16 33.42
C ARG A 705 -7.27 43.66 33.11
N SER A 706 -6.94 44.88 33.51
CA SER A 706 -5.65 45.55 33.33
C SER A 706 -5.22 46.21 34.63
N SER A 707 -3.98 46.70 34.75
CA SER A 707 -3.57 47.47 35.95
C SER A 707 -4.36 48.78 36.10
N GLN A 708 -4.87 49.32 34.99
CA GLN A 708 -5.77 50.48 34.94
C GLN A 708 -7.26 50.14 35.21
N GLY A 709 -7.57 48.89 35.61
CA GLY A 709 -8.93 48.46 35.95
C GLY A 709 -9.56 47.53 34.92
N THR A 710 -10.89 47.41 34.96
CA THR A 710 -11.66 46.41 34.20
C THR A 710 -12.58 47.07 33.15
N LYS A 711 -12.55 46.55 31.91
CA LYS A 711 -13.40 47.00 30.79
C LYS A 711 -14.14 45.82 30.18
N THR A 712 -15.44 45.96 29.92
CA THR A 712 -16.24 44.94 29.22
C THR A 712 -16.66 45.43 27.84
N VAL A 713 -16.45 44.60 26.82
CA VAL A 713 -16.88 44.80 25.43
C VAL A 713 -17.94 43.74 25.10
N LYS A 714 -18.93 44.05 24.26
CA LYS A 714 -19.90 43.08 23.73
C LYS A 714 -19.56 42.76 22.28
N ILE A 715 -19.40 41.47 21.96
CA ILE A 715 -18.96 40.99 20.65
C ILE A 715 -20.12 40.31 19.91
N ASN A 716 -20.36 40.71 18.66
CA ASN A 716 -21.35 40.08 17.78
C ASN A 716 -20.74 38.92 17.01
N GLN A 717 -20.82 37.72 17.59
CA GLN A 717 -20.22 36.51 17.03
C GLN A 717 -21.02 35.90 15.85
N ARG A 718 -22.07 36.57 15.35
CA ARG A 718 -22.68 36.21 14.05
C ARG A 718 -21.93 36.84 12.86
N VAL A 719 -21.22 37.94 13.08
CA VAL A 719 -20.42 38.64 12.06
C VAL A 719 -19.06 37.94 11.92
N LYS A 720 -18.50 37.90 10.70
CA LYS A 720 -17.14 37.39 10.49
C LYS A 720 -16.12 38.33 11.18
N PRO A 721 -15.16 37.80 11.96
CA PRO A 721 -14.07 38.62 12.49
C PRO A 721 -13.32 39.37 11.38
N PRO A 722 -12.97 40.65 11.56
CA PRO A 722 -12.41 41.48 10.50
C PRO A 722 -10.91 41.25 10.24
N LEU A 723 -10.17 40.68 11.21
CA LEU A 723 -8.75 40.40 11.07
C LEU A 723 -8.51 38.98 10.53
N ALA A 724 -7.25 38.71 10.15
CA ALA A 724 -6.80 37.36 9.81
C ALA A 724 -7.00 36.38 10.99
N HIS A 725 -6.99 35.07 10.70
CA HIS A 725 -7.05 33.99 11.70
C HIS A 725 -8.25 34.05 12.66
N GLY A 726 -9.35 34.70 12.24
CA GLY A 726 -10.58 34.78 13.03
C GLY A 726 -10.53 35.79 14.18
N PHE A 727 -9.54 36.68 14.24
CA PHE A 727 -9.42 37.67 15.30
C PHE A 727 -10.36 38.90 15.14
N ILE A 728 -10.82 39.42 16.27
CA ILE A 728 -11.34 40.78 16.43
C ILE A 728 -10.50 41.51 17.49
N SER A 729 -10.28 42.81 17.30
CA SER A 729 -9.69 43.65 18.35
C SER A 729 -10.70 43.93 19.46
N LEU A 730 -10.28 43.79 20.71
CA LEU A 730 -10.99 44.30 21.89
C LEU A 730 -10.55 45.74 22.24
N GLY A 731 -9.60 46.29 21.48
CA GLY A 731 -8.93 47.57 21.69
C GLY A 731 -7.56 47.41 22.37
N THR A 732 -6.94 48.57 22.63
CA THR A 732 -5.61 48.69 23.23
C THR A 732 -5.70 48.98 24.73
N PHE A 733 -4.79 48.38 25.51
CA PHE A 733 -4.77 48.43 26.97
C PHE A 733 -3.33 48.61 27.46
N ASN A 734 -3.15 49.23 28.63
CA ASN A 734 -1.85 49.27 29.29
C ASN A 734 -1.73 48.09 30.26
N PHE A 735 -0.57 47.43 30.25
CA PHE A 735 -0.24 46.32 31.12
C PHE A 735 1.13 46.56 31.76
N GLU A 736 1.27 46.16 33.02
CA GLU A 736 2.53 46.17 33.75
C GLU A 736 3.18 44.80 33.74
N LYS A 737 4.51 44.78 33.71
CA LYS A 737 5.30 43.56 33.75
C LYS A 737 4.92 42.68 34.94
N ASP A 738 4.88 41.37 34.70
CA ASP A 738 4.65 40.32 35.71
C ASP A 738 3.30 40.40 36.47
N GLN A 739 2.42 41.38 36.21
CA GLN A 739 1.08 41.45 36.82
C GLN A 739 0.12 40.39 36.25
N PRO A 740 -0.67 39.69 37.09
CA PRO A 740 -1.58 38.63 36.63
C PRO A 740 -2.83 39.21 35.95
N ILE A 741 -2.82 39.19 34.62
CA ILE A 741 -3.84 39.75 33.73
C ILE A 741 -4.82 38.65 33.28
N ALA A 742 -6.07 39.03 32.96
CA ALA A 742 -7.06 38.09 32.44
C ALA A 742 -8.04 38.71 31.42
N VAL A 743 -8.32 37.96 30.35
CA VAL A 743 -9.48 38.15 29.49
C VAL A 743 -10.52 37.09 29.83
N ILE A 744 -11.72 37.53 30.21
CA ILE A 744 -12.80 36.68 30.71
C ILE A 744 -14.01 36.83 29.79
N MET A 745 -14.40 35.74 29.11
CA MET A 745 -15.60 35.70 28.27
C MET A 745 -16.69 34.86 28.95
N SER A 746 -17.94 35.33 28.90
CA SER A 746 -19.07 34.74 29.63
C SER A 746 -20.30 34.53 28.75
N ASN A 747 -21.18 33.59 29.13
CA ASN A 747 -22.52 33.45 28.57
C ASN A 747 -23.62 34.23 29.33
N SER A 748 -23.27 35.10 30.28
CA SER A 748 -24.25 35.90 31.01
C SER A 748 -25.04 36.84 30.07
N GLY A 749 -26.37 36.72 30.06
CA GLY A 749 -27.27 37.59 29.29
C GLY A 749 -27.23 37.43 27.77
N VAL A 750 -26.66 36.34 27.22
CA VAL A 750 -26.46 36.20 25.77
C VAL A 750 -27.71 35.80 24.98
N ASP A 751 -27.82 36.27 23.73
CA ASP A 751 -28.96 35.97 22.84
C ASP A 751 -28.77 34.71 21.97
N GLY A 752 -27.60 34.07 21.99
CA GLY A 752 -27.26 32.86 21.23
C GLY A 752 -26.11 32.04 21.85
N ASN A 753 -25.40 31.24 21.05
CA ASN A 753 -24.25 30.47 21.52
C ASN A 753 -22.97 31.34 21.57
N VAL A 754 -22.26 31.32 22.70
CA VAL A 754 -20.91 31.88 22.81
C VAL A 754 -19.90 30.91 22.21
N HIS A 755 -18.91 31.44 21.49
CA HIS A 755 -17.74 30.71 20.99
C HIS A 755 -16.49 31.30 21.65
N ALA A 756 -15.57 30.45 22.11
CA ALA A 756 -14.23 30.86 22.52
C ALA A 756 -13.19 29.97 21.84
N ASP A 757 -12.01 30.54 21.60
CA ASP A 757 -10.99 30.02 20.70
C ASP A 757 -9.64 30.40 21.36
N ALA A 758 -8.83 31.29 20.78
CA ALA A 758 -7.67 31.90 21.44
C ALA A 758 -7.82 33.40 21.72
N ILE A 759 -6.95 33.95 22.57
CA ILE A 759 -6.61 35.39 22.60
C ILE A 759 -5.22 35.63 22.00
N GLN A 760 -4.97 36.82 21.46
CA GLN A 760 -3.67 37.28 20.99
C GLN A 760 -3.34 38.65 21.61
N ILE A 761 -2.13 38.79 22.15
CA ILE A 761 -1.61 39.99 22.80
C ILE A 761 -0.40 40.48 22.01
N LEU A 762 -0.49 41.69 21.47
CA LEU A 762 0.54 42.30 20.61
C LEU A 762 0.99 43.65 21.20
N PRO A 763 2.30 43.97 21.19
CA PRO A 763 2.75 45.33 21.47
C PRO A 763 2.07 46.34 20.55
N SER A 764 1.73 47.51 21.09
CA SER A 764 1.14 48.62 20.37
C SER A 764 1.98 49.87 20.57
N GLU A 765 2.23 50.58 19.48
CA GLU A 765 2.50 52.02 19.49
C GLU A 765 1.34 52.76 20.19
#